data_AF-A0A8D8ARZ5-F1
#
_entry.id   AF-A0A8D8ARZ5-F1
#
_cell.length_a   1.000
_cell.length_b   1.000
_cell.length_c   1.000
_cell.angle_alpha   90.00
_cell.angle_beta   90.00
_cell.angle_gamma   90.00
#
_symmetry.space_group_name_H-M   'P 1'
#
loop_
_entity.id
_entity.type
_entity.pdbx_description
1 polymer ?
#
loop_
_entity_poly.entity_id
_entity_poly.type
_entity_poly.pdbx_seq_one_letter_code
_entity_poly.pdbx_strand_id
1 'polypeptide(L)'
;APMECGGRSLCPHPCRCADGIVDCREKSLTSVPATLPEDTTELRLEQNYITEIPPKAFAAHRRLKRIDLSNNNISRVAYDAFSGLKSLTSLVLYGNKIKDLPASVFKGLTSLQLLLLNANEITCVRKDAFKDLQNLSLLSLYDNNIQTLANGTFDALKSIQTLHLARNPFICDCNLRWLGDYLHQNPIETSGARCDSPKRMQRRRIEALKDEKFKCTEDHAKIKYAGECRMDQECPAACHCDRTTVDCSSRGLKEIPRDIPLYTTELLLNDNELNRIRSDGLFGRLPNLVKLDLRRNQISAVEPNAFEGATKIQELFISENKIPEVHNKMFLGLHQLKTLSLYDNLITCVMPGSFEFLSSLTQLNLASNPFRCNCHLGWFSDWLRKKQLGGPPARCASPAKVRDVPVKDLPHFEFKCTSDADQGCLGEGYCPPSCTCTGTVVRCSRNKLKEIPKSIPSETTELYLESNEISMIQMSRISHLKALTRLDLSNNKISMLSNHTFANLSRLSTLIISYNNLQCVQQYALAGLKNLKVLSLHGNHISMIPDGSFADLQAITHIALGSNPLFCDCSLKWLSEWVKRDYVEPGIARCAEPDAMKDKLVLSTPAAQFVCKGKVSNEILSKCDACYTFPCKNNAVCKALPERQYECQCPPGYHGAHCEFMIDACYGNPCRNNGTCTVMEEGRFSCQCMSGYSGARCEINIDDCTGHKCLNNATCVDGVNSYSCGCLPGYTGPYCESKIEFCGPDFNPCQNGAKCVDHSTHYSCECIPGYRGVNCTDNIDDCVNHMCQNGGTCLDGINDYVCKCPSEFTGKFCEGTPMVAMLYPQTSPCQQHECKFGVCFQPNPSSADYICKCAPGYSGKRCEYLTSLTFLHNNSFVELEPLRTKPEANVTIVFSSTQQNGVLMYDGNNEHLAVELFNGRIRVSYDVGNYPVSTMYSFEMVADGKYHMVELLAIKKNFTLRVDRGLARSIINEGSKDFL
;
A
#
# COMPACT_ATOMS: atom_id res chain seq x y z
N ALA A 1 -52.18 -35.15 -25.66
CA ALA A 1 -52.73 -34.40 -24.52
C ALA A 1 -52.42 -35.19 -23.25
N PRO A 2 -51.69 -34.60 -22.27
CA PRO A 2 -52.36 -33.74 -21.30
C PRO A 2 -51.59 -32.46 -20.88
N MET A 3 -52.40 -31.43 -20.61
CA MET A 3 -52.33 -30.36 -19.61
C MET A 3 -51.01 -29.64 -19.27
N GLU A 4 -50.92 -28.41 -19.77
CA GLU A 4 -50.31 -27.28 -19.06
C GLU A 4 -51.04 -27.03 -17.72
N CYS A 5 -50.26 -26.84 -16.65
CA CYS A 5 -50.70 -26.11 -15.46
C CYS A 5 -49.59 -25.16 -15.05
N GLY A 6 -49.75 -23.88 -15.41
CA GLY A 6 -49.05 -22.80 -14.73
C GLY A 6 -49.43 -22.82 -13.25
N GLY A 7 -48.45 -23.04 -12.38
CA GLY A 7 -48.66 -23.06 -10.94
C GLY A 7 -49.08 -21.68 -10.44
N ARG A 8 -50.39 -21.46 -10.26
CA ARG A 8 -50.88 -20.44 -9.33
C ARG A 8 -50.32 -20.79 -7.96
N SER A 9 -49.48 -19.92 -7.40
CA SER A 9 -49.01 -19.97 -6.02
C SER A 9 -50.20 -20.24 -5.07
N LEU A 10 -50.26 -21.45 -4.50
CA LEU A 10 -51.34 -21.86 -3.60
C LEU A 10 -51.32 -21.00 -2.33
N CYS A 11 -52.52 -20.67 -1.84
CA CYS A 11 -52.68 -20.00 -0.54
C CYS A 11 -52.07 -20.85 0.59
N PRO A 12 -51.22 -20.29 1.48
CA PRO A 12 -50.61 -21.05 2.55
C PRO A 12 -51.67 -21.61 3.50
N HIS A 13 -51.66 -22.92 3.74
CA HIS A 13 -52.55 -23.54 4.73
C HIS A 13 -52.03 -23.21 6.14
N PRO A 14 -52.87 -22.81 7.12
CA PRO A 14 -54.34 -22.75 7.16
C PRO A 14 -54.96 -21.35 6.88
N CYS A 15 -54.27 -20.50 6.10
CA CYS A 15 -54.72 -19.15 5.78
C CYS A 15 -55.79 -19.13 4.68
N ARG A 16 -56.49 -17.99 4.56
CA ARG A 16 -57.48 -17.72 3.51
C ARG A 16 -56.97 -16.59 2.61
N CYS A 17 -57.05 -16.78 1.30
CA CYS A 17 -56.59 -15.79 0.33
C CYS A 17 -57.75 -15.32 -0.55
N ALA A 18 -57.98 -14.01 -0.63
CA ALA A 18 -59.00 -13.39 -1.48
C ALA A 18 -58.57 -11.98 -1.87
N ASP A 19 -58.73 -11.60 -3.14
CA ASP A 19 -58.50 -10.23 -3.67
C ASP A 19 -57.14 -9.61 -3.27
N GLY A 20 -56.07 -10.41 -3.32
CA GLY A 20 -54.72 -9.98 -2.91
C GLY A 20 -54.54 -9.81 -1.40
N ILE A 21 -55.48 -10.27 -0.57
CA ILE A 21 -55.36 -10.32 0.89
C ILE A 21 -55.08 -11.75 1.32
N VAL A 22 -54.03 -11.95 2.12
CA VAL A 22 -53.71 -13.23 2.77
C VAL A 22 -54.03 -13.09 4.26
N ASP A 23 -55.12 -13.74 4.68
CA ASP A 23 -55.63 -13.72 6.05
C ASP A 23 -55.25 -15.00 6.81
N CYS A 24 -54.26 -14.86 7.69
CA CYS A 24 -53.68 -15.91 8.54
C CYS A 24 -53.95 -15.66 10.03
N ARG A 25 -55.00 -14.91 10.38
CA ARG A 25 -55.28 -14.51 11.76
C ARG A 25 -55.76 -15.67 12.61
N GLU A 26 -55.32 -15.71 13.87
CA GLU A 26 -55.74 -16.70 14.87
C GLU A 26 -55.57 -18.15 14.37
N LYS A 27 -54.48 -18.40 13.64
CA LYS A 27 -54.19 -19.70 13.02
C LYS A 27 -53.14 -20.53 13.77
N SER A 28 -52.73 -20.07 14.95
CA SER A 28 -51.70 -20.70 15.76
C SER A 28 -50.37 -20.90 15.02
N LEU A 29 -50.04 -19.99 14.09
CA LEU A 29 -48.78 -20.05 13.35
C LEU A 29 -47.59 -19.75 14.26
N THR A 30 -46.51 -20.51 14.14
CA THR A 30 -45.25 -20.32 14.89
C THR A 30 -44.15 -19.65 14.06
N SER A 31 -44.34 -19.54 12.75
CA SER A 31 -43.44 -18.88 11.81
C SER A 31 -44.21 -18.17 10.70
N VAL A 32 -43.53 -17.23 10.02
CA VAL A 32 -44.08 -16.55 8.83
C VAL A 32 -44.19 -17.57 7.69
N PRO A 33 -45.33 -17.64 6.96
CA PRO A 33 -45.49 -18.57 5.83
C PRO A 33 -44.40 -18.37 4.77
N ALA A 34 -43.72 -19.46 4.36
CA ALA A 34 -42.62 -19.41 3.39
C ALA A 34 -43.07 -19.10 1.95
N THR A 35 -44.35 -19.36 1.63
CA THR A 35 -44.93 -19.12 0.31
C THR A 35 -46.19 -18.27 0.44
N LEU A 36 -46.23 -17.18 -0.32
CA LEU A 36 -47.39 -16.30 -0.44
C LEU A 36 -47.75 -16.13 -1.93
N PRO A 37 -49.02 -15.87 -2.28
CA PRO A 37 -49.41 -15.54 -3.64
C PRO A 37 -48.68 -14.31 -4.21
N GLU A 38 -48.30 -14.33 -5.49
CA GLU A 38 -47.55 -13.22 -6.13
C GLU A 38 -48.34 -11.89 -6.17
N ASP A 39 -49.67 -11.97 -6.19
CA ASP A 39 -50.59 -10.83 -6.21
C ASP A 39 -50.92 -10.27 -4.82
N THR A 40 -50.28 -10.77 -3.75
CA THR A 40 -50.53 -10.32 -2.37
C THR A 40 -50.19 -8.84 -2.18
N THR A 41 -51.17 -8.07 -1.71
CA THR A 41 -51.08 -6.64 -1.35
C THR A 41 -51.26 -6.39 0.15
N GLU A 42 -51.96 -7.27 0.86
CA GLU A 42 -52.16 -7.19 2.31
C GLU A 42 -51.93 -8.54 2.97
N LEU A 43 -51.13 -8.57 4.04
CA LEU A 43 -50.82 -9.76 4.82
C LEU A 43 -51.24 -9.56 6.27
N ARG A 44 -52.12 -10.42 6.77
CA ARG A 44 -52.67 -10.38 8.12
C ARG A 44 -52.24 -11.61 8.92
N LEU A 45 -51.30 -11.44 9.83
CA LEU A 45 -50.70 -12.48 10.67
C LEU A 45 -50.93 -12.20 12.16
N GLU A 46 -51.86 -11.31 12.52
CA GLU A 46 -52.12 -10.98 13.91
C GLU A 46 -52.68 -12.16 14.74
N GLN A 47 -52.43 -12.12 16.05
CA GLN A 47 -52.89 -13.12 17.03
C GLN A 47 -52.38 -14.55 16.71
N ASN A 48 -51.08 -14.69 16.49
CA ASN A 48 -50.41 -15.98 16.31
C ASN A 48 -49.27 -16.15 17.35
N TYR A 49 -48.45 -17.19 17.21
CA TYR A 49 -47.34 -17.51 18.11
C TYR A 49 -45.96 -17.35 17.44
N ILE A 50 -45.84 -16.45 16.45
CA ILE A 50 -44.60 -16.24 15.70
C ILE A 50 -43.52 -15.66 16.62
N THR A 51 -42.32 -16.25 16.61
CA THR A 51 -41.21 -15.85 17.49
C THR A 51 -40.13 -15.01 16.81
N GLU A 52 -40.00 -15.11 15.49
CA GLU A 52 -38.99 -14.37 14.72
C GLU A 52 -39.43 -14.09 13.27
N ILE A 53 -38.87 -13.03 12.70
CA ILE A 53 -39.02 -12.69 11.27
C ILE A 53 -37.69 -12.99 10.56
N PRO A 54 -37.65 -13.98 9.65
CA PRO A 54 -36.40 -14.42 9.03
C PRO A 54 -35.85 -13.42 8.00
N PRO A 55 -34.57 -13.57 7.59
CA PRO A 55 -33.95 -12.73 6.56
C PRO A 55 -34.74 -12.77 5.24
N LYS A 56 -34.90 -11.61 4.61
CA LYS A 56 -35.62 -11.45 3.32
C LYS A 56 -37.04 -12.07 3.28
N ALA A 57 -37.71 -12.23 4.42
CA ALA A 57 -39.02 -12.88 4.55
C ALA A 57 -40.05 -12.44 3.50
N PHE A 58 -40.02 -11.15 3.11
CA PHE A 58 -41.01 -10.56 2.20
C PHE A 58 -40.42 -10.04 0.89
N ALA A 59 -39.13 -10.28 0.61
CA ALA A 59 -38.41 -9.63 -0.49
C ALA A 59 -38.98 -9.94 -1.89
N ALA A 60 -39.64 -11.10 -2.04
CA ALA A 60 -40.30 -11.51 -3.27
C ALA A 60 -41.62 -10.73 -3.54
N HIS A 61 -42.27 -10.18 -2.52
CA HIS A 61 -43.64 -9.65 -2.60
C HIS A 61 -43.67 -8.12 -2.63
N ARG A 62 -43.12 -7.53 -3.70
CA ARG A 62 -42.95 -6.07 -3.87
C ARG A 62 -44.25 -5.24 -3.93
N ARG A 63 -45.40 -5.91 -4.08
CA ARG A 63 -46.74 -5.31 -4.14
C ARG A 63 -47.40 -5.13 -2.77
N LEU A 64 -46.80 -5.66 -1.70
CA LEU A 64 -47.30 -5.51 -0.34
C LEU A 64 -47.42 -4.03 0.04
N LYS A 65 -48.62 -3.64 0.45
CA LYS A 65 -48.97 -2.31 0.98
C LYS A 65 -49.20 -2.33 2.48
N ARG A 66 -49.64 -3.46 3.04
CA ARG A 66 -49.90 -3.61 4.48
C ARG A 66 -49.43 -4.97 5.00
N ILE A 67 -48.72 -4.95 6.12
CA ILE A 67 -48.33 -6.14 6.89
C ILE A 67 -48.77 -5.94 8.34
N ASP A 68 -49.58 -6.86 8.85
CA ASP A 68 -50.00 -6.90 10.25
C ASP A 68 -49.44 -8.13 10.95
N LEU A 69 -48.56 -7.91 11.93
CA LEU A 69 -47.87 -8.91 12.74
C LEU A 69 -48.15 -8.67 14.24
N SER A 70 -49.25 -7.99 14.56
CA SER A 70 -49.57 -7.63 15.95
C SER A 70 -49.92 -8.83 16.82
N ASN A 71 -49.76 -8.70 18.14
CA ASN A 71 -50.12 -9.71 19.13
C ASN A 71 -49.52 -11.10 18.81
N ASN A 72 -48.20 -11.14 18.62
CA ASN A 72 -47.41 -12.35 18.42
C ASN A 72 -46.35 -12.48 19.53
N ASN A 73 -45.42 -13.43 19.42
CA ASN A 73 -44.33 -13.64 20.37
C ASN A 73 -42.96 -13.21 19.79
N ILE A 74 -42.96 -12.24 18.87
CA ILE A 74 -41.77 -11.90 18.08
C ILE A 74 -40.73 -11.25 18.99
N SER A 75 -39.56 -11.88 19.09
CA SER A 75 -38.41 -11.36 19.85
C SER A 75 -37.23 -10.99 18.96
N ARG A 76 -37.15 -11.55 17.76
CA ARG A 76 -36.07 -11.32 16.79
C ARG A 76 -36.62 -10.92 15.43
N VAL A 77 -36.03 -9.89 14.83
CA VAL A 77 -36.30 -9.45 13.47
C VAL A 77 -34.97 -9.40 12.73
N ALA A 78 -34.85 -10.04 11.57
CA ALA A 78 -33.63 -9.95 10.77
C ALA A 78 -33.43 -8.53 10.20
N TYR A 79 -32.17 -8.10 10.02
CA TYR A 79 -31.84 -6.75 9.57
C TYR A 79 -32.34 -6.42 8.15
N ASP A 80 -32.60 -7.42 7.31
CA ASP A 80 -33.10 -7.28 5.94
C ASP A 80 -34.50 -7.89 5.75
N ALA A 81 -35.24 -8.13 6.84
CA ALA A 81 -36.56 -8.77 6.83
C ALA A 81 -37.56 -8.08 5.88
N PHE A 82 -37.57 -6.74 5.84
CA PHE A 82 -38.48 -5.92 5.03
C PHE A 82 -37.82 -5.33 3.77
N SER A 83 -36.65 -5.85 3.39
CA SER A 83 -35.90 -5.31 2.26
C SER A 83 -36.67 -5.42 0.93
N GLY A 84 -36.67 -4.34 0.14
CA GLY A 84 -37.31 -4.28 -1.18
C GLY A 84 -38.78 -3.89 -1.19
N LEU A 85 -39.43 -3.72 -0.03
CA LEU A 85 -40.85 -3.37 0.10
C LEU A 85 -41.15 -1.86 -0.07
N LYS A 86 -40.77 -1.29 -1.22
CA LYS A 86 -40.95 0.16 -1.49
C LYS A 86 -42.42 0.63 -1.52
N SER A 87 -43.36 -0.28 -1.77
CA SER A 87 -44.80 -0.01 -1.84
C SER A 87 -45.51 -0.07 -0.48
N LEU A 88 -44.81 -0.47 0.58
CA LEU A 88 -45.39 -0.69 1.90
C LEU A 88 -45.81 0.64 2.52
N THR A 89 -47.07 0.73 2.94
CA THR A 89 -47.69 1.92 3.55
C THR A 89 -47.98 1.74 5.03
N SER A 90 -48.24 0.51 5.48
CA SER A 90 -48.61 0.20 6.86
C SER A 90 -47.87 -1.02 7.37
N LEU A 91 -47.11 -0.86 8.45
CA LEU A 91 -46.44 -1.95 9.16
C LEU A 91 -46.85 -1.95 10.63
N VAL A 92 -47.47 -3.05 11.07
CA VAL A 92 -48.02 -3.19 12.42
C VAL A 92 -47.30 -4.32 13.16
N LEU A 93 -46.62 -3.98 14.25
CA LEU A 93 -45.77 -4.87 15.05
C LEU A 93 -46.06 -4.78 16.57
N TYR A 94 -47.18 -4.15 16.96
CA TYR A 94 -47.49 -3.94 18.37
C TYR A 94 -47.84 -5.24 19.11
N GLY A 95 -47.64 -5.28 20.43
CA GLY A 95 -48.01 -6.45 21.24
C GLY A 95 -47.09 -7.65 21.02
N ASN A 96 -45.79 -7.41 20.86
CA ASN A 96 -44.76 -8.44 20.66
C ASN A 96 -43.71 -8.34 21.78
N LYS A 97 -42.62 -9.11 21.68
CA LYS A 97 -41.50 -9.12 22.64
C LYS A 97 -40.20 -8.57 22.05
N ILE A 98 -40.31 -7.59 21.15
CA ILE A 98 -39.15 -7.02 20.47
C ILE A 98 -38.38 -6.16 21.46
N LYS A 99 -37.13 -6.54 21.73
CA LYS A 99 -36.22 -5.78 22.63
C LYS A 99 -35.37 -4.76 21.90
N ASP A 100 -35.02 -5.07 20.66
CA ASP A 100 -34.09 -4.29 19.85
C ASP A 100 -34.51 -4.28 18.38
N LEU A 101 -34.28 -3.15 17.71
CA LEU A 101 -34.50 -3.01 16.27
C LEU A 101 -33.14 -3.05 15.57
N PRO A 102 -32.84 -4.00 14.66
CA PRO A 102 -31.57 -4.08 13.95
C PRO A 102 -31.28 -2.86 13.06
N ALA A 103 -30.01 -2.65 12.70
CA ALA A 103 -29.61 -1.55 11.83
C ALA A 103 -30.19 -1.80 10.44
N SER A 104 -30.67 -0.76 9.77
CA SER A 104 -31.27 -0.87 8.43
C SER A 104 -32.55 -1.72 8.32
N VAL A 105 -33.20 -2.12 9.42
CA VAL A 105 -34.42 -2.96 9.38
C VAL A 105 -35.56 -2.31 8.57
N PHE A 106 -35.64 -0.98 8.56
CA PHE A 106 -36.63 -0.19 7.79
C PHE A 106 -36.04 0.48 6.54
N LYS A 107 -34.86 0.06 6.10
CA LYS A 107 -34.16 0.68 4.98
C LYS A 107 -34.97 0.55 3.69
N GLY A 108 -35.13 1.65 2.97
CA GLY A 108 -35.83 1.70 1.69
C GLY A 108 -37.37 1.65 1.76
N LEU A 109 -37.98 1.69 2.96
CA LEU A 109 -39.44 1.76 3.13
C LEU A 109 -39.97 3.19 2.92
N THR A 110 -39.71 3.78 1.77
CA THR A 110 -39.94 5.22 1.49
C THR A 110 -41.42 5.61 1.43
N SER A 111 -42.33 4.65 1.20
CA SER A 111 -43.78 4.90 1.13
C SER A 111 -44.52 4.67 2.45
N LEU A 112 -43.80 4.30 3.52
CA LEU A 112 -44.41 3.93 4.79
C LEU A 112 -45.05 5.14 5.46
N GLN A 113 -46.33 5.02 5.80
CA GLN A 113 -47.14 6.08 6.44
C GLN A 113 -47.46 5.75 7.90
N LEU A 114 -47.58 4.47 8.25
CA LEU A 114 -47.94 4.02 9.59
C LEU A 114 -46.99 2.93 10.08
N LEU A 115 -46.37 3.17 11.25
CA LEU A 115 -45.50 2.23 11.94
C LEU A 115 -45.89 2.10 13.42
N LEU A 116 -46.41 0.94 13.80
CA LEU A 116 -46.84 0.63 15.16
C LEU A 116 -45.90 -0.35 15.84
N LEU A 117 -45.15 0.11 16.84
CA LEU A 117 -44.18 -0.65 17.64
C LEU A 117 -44.53 -0.62 19.14
N ASN A 118 -45.76 -0.22 19.49
CA ASN A 118 -46.18 -0.11 20.89
C ASN A 118 -46.32 -1.47 21.58
N ALA A 119 -46.35 -1.47 22.92
CA ALA A 119 -46.48 -2.69 23.72
C ALA A 119 -45.45 -3.76 23.31
N ASN A 120 -44.18 -3.35 23.31
CA ASN A 120 -43.02 -4.21 23.07
C ASN A 120 -42.03 -4.02 24.23
N GLU A 121 -40.84 -4.59 24.12
CA GLU A 121 -39.80 -4.51 25.15
C GLU A 121 -38.61 -3.63 24.72
N ILE A 122 -38.83 -2.69 23.78
CA ILE A 122 -37.75 -1.95 23.11
C ILE A 122 -36.97 -1.11 24.13
N THR A 123 -35.67 -1.36 24.25
CA THR A 123 -34.80 -0.65 25.20
C THR A 123 -34.09 0.54 24.55
N CYS A 124 -33.81 0.45 23.25
CA CYS A 124 -33.07 1.46 22.51
C CYS A 124 -33.54 1.57 21.05
N VAL A 125 -33.45 2.79 20.50
CA VAL A 125 -33.69 3.08 19.07
C VAL A 125 -32.47 3.78 18.47
N ARG A 126 -31.88 3.20 17.41
CA ARG A 126 -30.68 3.75 16.76
C ARG A 126 -31.02 5.08 16.07
N LYS A 127 -30.06 6.00 16.02
CA LYS A 127 -30.23 7.32 15.38
C LYS A 127 -30.69 7.22 13.91
N ASP A 128 -30.20 6.24 13.18
CA ASP A 128 -30.48 6.04 11.76
C ASP A 128 -31.68 5.12 11.48
N ALA A 129 -32.35 4.60 12.51
CA ALA A 129 -33.44 3.63 12.36
C ALA A 129 -34.57 4.10 11.44
N PHE A 130 -34.85 5.41 11.42
CA PHE A 130 -35.95 6.01 10.66
C PHE A 130 -35.50 6.87 9.47
N LYS A 131 -34.22 6.78 9.08
CA LYS A 131 -33.59 7.68 8.08
C LYS A 131 -34.33 7.77 6.73
N ASP A 132 -34.93 6.67 6.29
CA ASP A 132 -35.61 6.57 4.98
C ASP A 132 -37.13 6.81 5.06
N LEU A 133 -37.71 7.00 6.25
CA LEU A 133 -39.16 7.04 6.50
C LEU A 133 -39.76 8.45 6.35
N GLN A 134 -39.50 9.11 5.22
CA GLN A 134 -39.87 10.52 5.02
C GLN A 134 -41.38 10.77 4.95
N ASN A 135 -42.16 9.76 4.53
CA ASN A 135 -43.62 9.82 4.38
C ASN A 135 -44.39 9.32 5.60
N LEU A 136 -43.70 9.02 6.71
CA LEU A 136 -44.32 8.48 7.91
C LEU A 136 -45.20 9.54 8.58
N SER A 137 -46.48 9.25 8.73
CA SER A 137 -47.48 10.11 9.38
C SER A 137 -47.68 9.74 10.85
N LEU A 138 -47.65 8.45 11.19
CA LEU A 138 -47.84 7.97 12.55
C LEU A 138 -46.74 7.00 12.97
N LEU A 139 -46.07 7.33 14.07
CA LEU A 139 -45.10 6.47 14.76
C LEU A 139 -45.54 6.22 16.20
N SER A 140 -45.69 4.96 16.58
CA SER A 140 -46.03 4.57 17.95
C SER A 140 -44.92 3.73 18.59
N LEU A 141 -44.25 4.29 19.59
CA LEU A 141 -43.28 3.62 20.48
C LEU A 141 -43.81 3.56 21.93
N TYR A 142 -45.13 3.72 22.11
CA TYR A 142 -45.81 3.70 23.40
C TYR A 142 -45.64 2.36 24.13
N ASP A 143 -45.51 2.38 25.46
CA ASP A 143 -45.40 1.16 26.28
C ASP A 143 -44.20 0.28 25.86
N ASN A 144 -43.00 0.82 26.08
CA ASN A 144 -41.70 0.20 25.83
C ASN A 144 -40.73 0.52 26.99
N ASN A 145 -39.46 0.12 26.87
CA ASN A 145 -38.43 0.27 27.90
C ASN A 145 -37.37 1.35 27.55
N ILE A 146 -37.72 2.35 26.73
CA ILE A 146 -36.78 3.35 26.22
C ILE A 146 -36.41 4.36 27.32
N GLN A 147 -35.13 4.46 27.64
CA GLN A 147 -34.63 5.40 28.66
C GLN A 147 -34.12 6.71 28.06
N THR A 148 -33.55 6.68 26.87
CA THR A 148 -33.04 7.87 26.17
C THR A 148 -33.08 7.68 24.66
N LEU A 149 -33.01 8.77 23.91
CA LEU A 149 -32.97 8.78 22.44
C LEU A 149 -31.85 9.70 21.97
N ALA A 150 -31.13 9.28 20.92
CA ALA A 150 -30.04 10.05 20.35
C ALA A 150 -30.54 11.33 19.65
N ASN A 151 -29.76 12.40 19.74
CA ASN A 151 -30.09 13.63 19.02
C ASN A 151 -30.09 13.38 17.50
N GLY A 152 -31.22 13.70 16.88
CA GLY A 152 -31.47 13.55 15.46
C GLY A 152 -32.15 12.24 15.04
N THR A 153 -32.62 11.42 15.99
CA THR A 153 -33.37 10.18 15.66
C THR A 153 -34.62 10.45 14.81
N PHE A 154 -35.25 11.63 14.94
CA PHE A 154 -36.49 11.99 14.24
C PHE A 154 -36.30 12.96 13.08
N ASP A 155 -35.07 13.38 12.75
CA ASP A 155 -34.80 14.41 11.73
C ASP A 155 -35.32 14.05 10.33
N ALA A 156 -35.40 12.75 10.02
CA ALA A 156 -35.88 12.27 8.73
C ALA A 156 -37.41 12.27 8.58
N LEU A 157 -38.16 12.37 9.69
CA LEU A 157 -39.62 12.21 9.75
C LEU A 157 -40.36 13.49 9.36
N LYS A 158 -40.21 13.93 8.11
CA LYS A 158 -40.74 15.22 7.63
C LYS A 158 -42.28 15.31 7.58
N SER A 159 -42.98 14.18 7.48
CA SER A 159 -44.44 14.12 7.31
C SER A 159 -45.20 13.71 8.58
N ILE A 160 -44.52 13.66 9.73
CA ILE A 160 -45.08 13.11 10.97
C ILE A 160 -46.20 14.00 11.53
N GLN A 161 -47.34 13.38 11.85
CA GLN A 161 -48.52 14.04 12.42
C GLN A 161 -48.81 13.57 13.84
N THR A 162 -48.51 12.29 14.14
CA THR A 162 -48.77 11.68 15.45
C THR A 162 -47.55 10.88 15.92
N LEU A 163 -47.09 11.16 17.15
CA LEU A 163 -45.93 10.51 17.76
C LEU A 163 -46.25 10.05 19.19
N HIS A 164 -46.41 8.74 19.39
CA HIS A 164 -46.69 8.19 20.71
C HIS A 164 -45.41 7.69 21.40
N LEU A 165 -45.03 8.34 22.51
CA LEU A 165 -43.83 8.03 23.30
C LEU A 165 -44.12 7.73 24.79
N ALA A 166 -45.34 7.95 25.28
CA ALA A 166 -45.68 7.71 26.69
C ALA A 166 -45.53 6.24 27.12
N ARG A 167 -45.49 6.01 28.44
CA ARG A 167 -45.13 4.72 29.06
C ARG A 167 -43.75 4.22 28.61
N ASN A 168 -42.74 5.07 28.76
CA ASN A 168 -41.33 4.73 28.65
C ASN A 168 -40.57 5.36 29.84
N PRO A 169 -39.55 4.69 30.40
CA PRO A 169 -38.80 5.15 31.57
C PRO A 169 -37.74 6.22 31.22
N PHE A 170 -38.16 7.36 30.65
CA PHE A 170 -37.22 8.38 30.16
C PHE A 170 -36.37 9.03 31.26
N ILE A 171 -35.06 9.11 31.01
CA ILE A 171 -34.08 9.84 31.83
C ILE A 171 -33.93 11.24 31.24
N CYS A 172 -34.54 12.23 31.88
CA CYS A 172 -34.53 13.64 31.46
C CYS A 172 -33.28 14.38 31.94
N ASP A 173 -32.12 13.98 31.42
CA ASP A 173 -30.82 14.65 31.60
C ASP A 173 -30.47 15.54 30.38
N CYS A 174 -29.23 16.04 30.30
CA CYS A 174 -28.83 16.88 29.17
C CYS A 174 -28.85 16.15 27.81
N ASN A 175 -28.80 14.81 27.77
CA ASN A 175 -28.81 14.04 26.52
C ASN A 175 -30.20 13.96 25.90
N LEU A 176 -31.26 14.05 26.70
CA LEU A 176 -32.65 14.07 26.22
C LEU A 176 -33.19 15.49 25.98
N ARG A 177 -32.37 16.53 26.18
CA ARG A 177 -32.76 17.94 26.02
C ARG A 177 -33.37 18.21 24.64
N TRP A 178 -32.74 17.72 23.58
CA TRP A 178 -33.17 17.92 22.20
C TRP A 178 -34.60 17.41 21.94
N LEU A 179 -35.06 16.39 22.68
CA LEU A 179 -36.41 15.85 22.50
C LEU A 179 -37.46 16.82 23.04
N GLY A 180 -37.15 17.53 24.13
CA GLY A 180 -37.99 18.63 24.62
C GLY A 180 -38.13 19.72 23.57
N ASP A 181 -37.00 20.19 23.04
CA ASP A 181 -36.95 21.19 21.96
C ASP A 181 -37.74 20.75 20.73
N TYR A 182 -37.54 19.50 20.29
CA TYR A 182 -38.21 18.93 19.14
C TYR A 182 -39.74 18.93 19.29
N LEU A 183 -40.24 18.53 20.46
CA LEU A 183 -41.70 18.49 20.73
C LEU A 183 -42.31 19.90 20.90
N HIS A 184 -41.52 20.91 21.25
CA HIS A 184 -41.98 22.31 21.25
C HIS A 184 -42.06 22.91 19.85
N GLN A 185 -41.07 22.61 19.01
CA GLN A 185 -40.96 23.17 17.66
C GLN A 185 -41.92 22.50 16.67
N ASN A 186 -42.30 21.24 16.93
CA ASN A 186 -43.18 20.47 16.06
C ASN A 186 -44.50 20.15 16.79
N PRO A 187 -45.63 20.84 16.46
CA PRO A 187 -46.93 20.62 17.09
C PRO A 187 -47.58 19.32 16.57
N ILE A 188 -46.99 18.20 16.97
CA ILE A 188 -47.40 16.83 16.63
C ILE A 188 -48.34 16.33 17.73
N GLU A 189 -49.34 15.52 17.40
CA GLU A 189 -50.17 14.86 18.42
C GLU A 189 -49.30 13.87 19.21
N THR A 190 -49.10 14.13 20.51
CA THR A 190 -48.28 13.28 21.39
C THR A 190 -49.13 12.54 22.41
N SER A 191 -48.67 11.35 22.81
CA SER A 191 -49.28 10.63 23.95
C SER A 191 -48.86 11.17 25.33
N GLY A 192 -48.13 12.29 25.39
CA GLY A 192 -47.72 12.95 26.63
C GLY A 192 -46.60 12.23 27.38
N ALA A 193 -45.43 12.06 26.74
CA ALA A 193 -44.25 11.43 27.35
C ALA A 193 -43.80 12.14 28.64
N ARG A 194 -43.41 11.36 29.66
CA ARG A 194 -43.05 11.86 30.98
C ARG A 194 -41.68 11.35 31.41
N CYS A 195 -40.97 12.13 32.22
CA CYS A 195 -39.71 11.72 32.82
C CYS A 195 -39.93 10.70 33.94
N ASP A 196 -39.08 9.68 34.02
CA ASP A 196 -38.97 8.80 35.17
C ASP A 196 -37.81 9.20 36.10
N SER A 197 -36.69 9.63 35.51
CA SER A 197 -35.50 10.12 36.22
C SER A 197 -35.07 11.47 35.65
N PRO A 198 -34.38 12.34 36.40
CA PRO A 198 -34.10 12.27 37.84
C PRO A 198 -35.35 12.53 38.71
N LYS A 199 -35.33 12.11 39.99
CA LYS A 199 -36.46 12.26 40.95
C LYS A 199 -37.12 13.65 40.94
N ARG A 200 -36.35 14.73 40.76
CA ARG A 200 -36.83 16.11 40.68
C ARG A 200 -37.79 16.39 39.50
N MET A 201 -37.73 15.57 38.44
CA MET A 201 -38.53 15.69 37.23
C MET A 201 -39.54 14.56 37.03
N GLN A 202 -39.56 13.58 37.93
CA GLN A 202 -40.38 12.40 37.78
C GLN A 202 -41.86 12.76 37.57
N ARG A 203 -42.52 12.07 36.64
CA ARG A 203 -43.92 12.28 36.18
C ARG A 203 -44.20 13.60 35.47
N ARG A 204 -43.25 14.53 35.33
CA ARG A 204 -43.45 15.75 34.52
C ARG A 204 -43.42 15.42 33.03
N ARG A 205 -44.26 16.08 32.24
CA ARG A 205 -44.28 15.91 30.78
C ARG A 205 -43.04 16.55 30.16
N ILE A 206 -42.41 15.87 29.22
CA ILE A 206 -41.19 16.34 28.54
C ILE A 206 -41.48 17.64 27.77
N GLU A 207 -42.60 17.70 27.06
CA GLU A 207 -43.11 18.89 26.34
C GLU A 207 -43.41 20.10 27.25
N ALA A 208 -43.39 19.97 28.58
CA ALA A 208 -43.65 21.09 29.49
C ALA A 208 -42.37 21.61 30.18
N LEU A 209 -41.23 20.98 29.92
CA LEU A 209 -39.95 21.31 30.56
C LEU A 209 -39.14 22.27 29.68
N LYS A 210 -38.57 23.31 30.30
CA LYS A 210 -37.62 24.22 29.64
C LYS A 210 -36.20 23.63 29.65
N ASP A 211 -35.45 23.90 28.60
CA ASP A 211 -34.04 23.54 28.36
C ASP A 211 -33.12 23.57 29.57
N GLU A 212 -33.14 24.67 30.32
CA GLU A 212 -32.25 24.93 31.46
C GLU A 212 -32.39 23.89 32.59
N LYS A 213 -33.51 23.14 32.59
CA LYS A 213 -33.76 22.11 33.59
C LYS A 213 -32.99 20.82 33.27
N PHE A 214 -32.66 20.53 32.02
CA PHE A 214 -31.91 19.35 31.59
C PHE A 214 -30.40 19.56 31.89
N LYS A 215 -29.86 18.85 32.89
CA LYS A 215 -28.47 19.01 33.36
C LYS A 215 -27.78 17.66 33.50
N CYS A 216 -26.50 17.58 33.12
CA CYS A 216 -25.63 16.43 33.36
C CYS A 216 -24.61 16.76 34.45
N THR A 217 -24.40 15.85 35.41
CA THR A 217 -23.29 15.91 36.38
C THR A 217 -22.13 15.02 35.90
N GLU A 218 -20.89 15.22 36.38
CA GLU A 218 -19.69 14.52 35.89
C GLU A 218 -19.78 12.98 36.03
N ASP A 219 -20.55 12.49 37.00
CA ASP A 219 -20.89 11.07 37.15
C ASP A 219 -21.72 10.49 35.97
N HIS A 220 -22.24 11.34 35.08
CA HIS A 220 -23.05 11.00 33.91
C HIS A 220 -22.28 11.04 32.59
N ALA A 221 -20.95 11.20 32.61
CA ALA A 221 -20.09 10.83 31.48
C ALA A 221 -20.33 9.36 31.03
N LYS A 222 -20.90 8.55 31.92
CA LYS A 222 -21.40 7.17 31.77
C LYS A 222 -22.56 7.01 30.75
N ILE A 223 -23.23 8.08 30.29
CA ILE A 223 -24.39 8.04 29.37
C ILE A 223 -24.09 8.70 28.00
N LYS A 224 -22.86 9.22 27.80
CA LYS A 224 -22.48 9.92 26.55
C LYS A 224 -22.59 9.05 25.29
N TYR A 225 -22.67 7.73 25.44
CA TYR A 225 -22.80 6.74 24.36
C TYR A 225 -24.14 5.99 24.32
N ALA A 226 -25.11 6.34 25.18
CA ALA A 226 -26.42 5.65 25.23
C ALA A 226 -27.33 5.93 24.00
N GLY A 227 -26.90 6.80 23.08
CA GLY A 227 -27.55 7.06 21.80
C GLY A 227 -27.15 6.09 20.67
N GLU A 228 -26.16 5.24 20.88
CA GLU A 228 -25.89 4.10 20.00
C GLU A 228 -26.56 2.89 20.65
N CYS A 229 -27.56 2.27 20.01
CA CYS A 229 -28.05 0.98 20.46
C CYS A 229 -26.95 -0.04 20.26
N ARG A 230 -26.14 -0.16 21.30
CA ARG A 230 -24.99 -1.04 21.39
C ARG A 230 -25.51 -2.36 21.93
N MET A 231 -25.84 -3.27 21.02
CA MET A 231 -25.62 -4.69 21.22
C MET A 231 -25.25 -5.28 19.88
N ASP A 232 -23.95 -5.46 19.67
CA ASP A 232 -23.46 -6.53 18.82
C ASP A 232 -22.64 -7.43 19.75
N GLN A 233 -23.23 -8.61 20.02
CA GLN A 233 -22.71 -9.79 20.72
C GLN A 233 -22.88 -9.85 22.25
N GLU A 234 -23.44 -10.99 22.68
CA GLU A 234 -23.43 -11.44 24.07
C GLU A 234 -22.00 -11.44 24.60
N CYS A 235 -21.82 -11.14 25.88
CA CYS A 235 -20.51 -11.25 26.51
C CYS A 235 -19.92 -12.64 26.26
N PRO A 236 -18.63 -12.79 25.89
CA PRO A 236 -18.04 -14.10 25.68
C PRO A 236 -18.32 -15.01 26.86
N ALA A 237 -18.74 -16.25 26.62
CA ALA A 237 -19.22 -17.14 27.69
C ALA A 237 -18.19 -17.39 28.80
N ALA A 238 -16.90 -17.25 28.48
CA ALA A 238 -15.79 -17.37 29.43
C ALA A 238 -15.51 -16.08 30.22
N CYS A 239 -16.12 -14.95 29.86
CA CYS A 239 -15.79 -13.62 30.37
C CYS A 239 -16.96 -12.98 31.11
N HIS A 240 -16.65 -11.96 31.90
CA HIS A 240 -17.61 -11.10 32.58
C HIS A 240 -17.55 -9.71 31.97
N CYS A 241 -18.67 -9.21 31.46
CA CYS A 241 -18.74 -7.89 30.85
C CYS A 241 -19.49 -6.95 31.79
N ASP A 242 -18.80 -5.92 32.27
CA ASP A 242 -19.41 -4.81 33.01
C ASP A 242 -19.27 -3.53 32.19
N ARG A 243 -20.40 -3.04 31.68
CA ARG A 243 -20.50 -1.84 30.83
C ARG A 243 -19.65 -1.97 29.55
N THR A 244 -18.47 -1.36 29.50
CA THR A 244 -17.54 -1.38 28.36
C THR A 244 -16.23 -2.11 28.68
N THR A 245 -16.13 -2.66 29.90
CA THR A 245 -14.99 -3.47 30.33
C THR A 245 -15.33 -4.93 30.15
N VAL A 246 -14.45 -5.66 29.46
CA VAL A 246 -14.57 -7.11 29.27
C VAL A 246 -13.47 -7.77 30.09
N ASP A 247 -13.87 -8.44 31.16
CA ASP A 247 -12.98 -9.13 32.08
C ASP A 247 -12.99 -10.65 31.82
N CYS A 248 -11.92 -11.12 31.20
CA CYS A 248 -11.65 -12.51 30.89
C CYS A 248 -10.51 -13.07 31.77
N SER A 249 -10.22 -12.44 32.91
CA SER A 249 -9.09 -12.82 33.74
C SER A 249 -9.30 -14.09 34.55
N SER A 250 -8.22 -14.86 34.79
CA SER A 250 -8.26 -16.10 35.59
C SER A 250 -9.20 -17.19 35.05
N ARG A 251 -9.30 -17.33 33.72
CA ARG A 251 -10.25 -18.24 33.04
C ARG A 251 -9.58 -19.44 32.36
N GLY A 252 -8.25 -19.56 32.40
CA GLY A 252 -7.51 -20.64 31.75
C GLY A 252 -7.57 -20.57 30.22
N LEU A 253 -7.72 -19.36 29.65
CA LEU A 253 -7.86 -19.18 28.20
C LEU A 253 -6.53 -19.46 27.49
N LYS A 254 -6.59 -20.28 26.43
CA LYS A 254 -5.44 -20.57 25.54
C LYS A 254 -5.40 -19.68 24.29
N GLU A 255 -6.55 -19.12 23.92
CA GLU A 255 -6.71 -18.15 22.84
C GLU A 255 -7.63 -17.03 23.30
N ILE A 256 -7.50 -15.85 22.68
CA ILE A 256 -8.35 -14.69 22.95
C ILE A 256 -9.73 -14.94 22.32
N PRO A 257 -10.85 -14.75 23.05
CA PRO A 257 -12.20 -14.89 22.48
C PRO A 257 -12.39 -13.99 21.26
N ARG A 258 -13.05 -14.50 20.21
CA ARG A 258 -13.27 -13.75 18.95
C ARG A 258 -14.53 -12.88 18.99
N ASP A 259 -15.42 -13.19 19.91
CA ASP A 259 -16.74 -12.61 20.15
C ASP A 259 -16.69 -11.44 21.15
N ILE A 260 -15.59 -10.66 21.13
CA ILE A 260 -15.44 -9.49 22.00
C ILE A 260 -16.30 -8.34 21.47
N PRO A 261 -17.16 -7.73 22.30
CA PRO A 261 -18.05 -6.66 21.86
C PRO A 261 -17.30 -5.43 21.32
N LEU A 262 -17.78 -4.84 20.21
CA LEU A 262 -17.12 -3.70 19.53
C LEU A 262 -17.05 -2.41 20.38
N TYR A 263 -17.88 -2.31 21.42
CA TYR A 263 -17.89 -1.18 22.35
C TYR A 263 -16.84 -1.28 23.45
N THR A 264 -16.07 -2.37 23.50
CA THR A 264 -15.07 -2.62 24.55
C THR A 264 -14.03 -1.51 24.59
N THR A 265 -13.86 -0.90 25.76
CA THR A 265 -12.84 0.12 26.04
C THR A 265 -11.66 -0.44 26.84
N GLU A 266 -11.92 -1.45 27.66
CA GLU A 266 -10.92 -2.12 28.48
C GLU A 266 -11.08 -3.63 28.34
N LEU A 267 -10.00 -4.32 27.98
CA LEU A 267 -9.98 -5.78 27.83
C LEU A 267 -8.94 -6.36 28.79
N LEU A 268 -9.43 -7.14 29.76
CA LEU A 268 -8.60 -7.77 30.80
C LEU A 268 -8.48 -9.26 30.50
N LEU A 269 -7.28 -9.71 30.17
CA LEU A 269 -6.93 -11.09 29.80
C LEU A 269 -5.81 -11.64 30.69
N ASN A 270 -5.58 -11.02 31.85
CA ASN A 270 -4.54 -11.43 32.78
C ASN A 270 -4.82 -12.81 33.41
N ASP A 271 -3.78 -13.50 33.86
CA ASP A 271 -3.89 -14.79 34.56
C ASP A 271 -4.52 -15.90 33.67
N ASN A 272 -4.01 -16.07 32.46
CA ASN A 272 -4.49 -17.08 31.50
C ASN A 272 -3.32 -17.90 30.92
N GLU A 273 -3.60 -18.78 29.96
CA GLU A 273 -2.64 -19.67 29.31
C GLU A 273 -2.37 -19.26 27.84
N LEU A 274 -2.41 -17.95 27.55
CA LEU A 274 -2.21 -17.45 26.19
C LEU A 274 -0.75 -17.63 25.76
N ASN A 275 -0.50 -18.33 24.65
CA ASN A 275 0.85 -18.63 24.16
C ASN A 275 1.38 -17.63 23.12
N ARG A 276 0.49 -17.03 22.32
CA ARG A 276 0.86 -16.10 21.23
C ARG A 276 -0.25 -15.10 20.95
N ILE A 277 0.12 -13.92 20.46
CA ILE A 277 -0.81 -12.92 19.93
C ILE A 277 -0.77 -13.00 18.41
N ARG A 278 -1.91 -13.30 17.78
CA ARG A 278 -2.04 -13.54 16.34
C ARG A 278 -2.35 -12.25 15.56
N SER A 279 -2.00 -12.24 14.27
CA SER A 279 -2.38 -11.20 13.32
C SER A 279 -3.68 -11.55 12.58
N ASP A 280 -4.76 -11.77 13.34
CA ASP A 280 -6.11 -12.07 12.83
C ASP A 280 -7.01 -10.82 12.71
N GLY A 281 -6.43 -9.64 12.97
CA GLY A 281 -7.11 -8.35 12.92
C GLY A 281 -8.10 -8.12 14.05
N LEU A 282 -8.09 -8.94 15.12
CA LEU A 282 -9.02 -8.81 16.26
C LEU A 282 -9.00 -7.40 16.86
N PHE A 283 -7.83 -6.88 17.21
CA PHE A 283 -7.71 -5.56 17.85
C PHE A 283 -8.04 -4.40 16.91
N GLY A 284 -7.83 -4.57 15.60
CA GLY A 284 -8.27 -3.61 14.58
C GLY A 284 -9.80 -3.49 14.50
N ARG A 285 -10.54 -4.53 14.87
CA ARG A 285 -12.02 -4.52 14.96
C ARG A 285 -12.55 -3.87 16.22
N LEU A 286 -11.70 -3.54 17.20
CA LEU A 286 -12.11 -2.93 18.47
C LEU A 286 -11.78 -1.42 18.45
N PRO A 287 -12.59 -0.57 17.80
CA PRO A 287 -12.25 0.83 17.51
C PRO A 287 -12.22 1.73 18.75
N ASN A 288 -12.61 1.22 19.91
CA ASN A 288 -12.71 1.97 21.17
C ASN A 288 -11.79 1.44 22.27
N LEU A 289 -11.00 0.39 22.00
CA LEU A 289 -10.12 -0.21 22.99
C LEU A 289 -8.99 0.75 23.37
N VAL A 290 -8.92 1.09 24.66
CA VAL A 290 -7.93 2.02 25.24
C VAL A 290 -6.91 1.25 26.07
N LYS A 291 -7.35 0.22 26.80
CA LYS A 291 -6.51 -0.55 27.71
C LYS A 291 -6.58 -2.05 27.42
N LEU A 292 -5.41 -2.67 27.30
CA LEU A 292 -5.25 -4.10 27.11
C LEU A 292 -4.31 -4.67 28.17
N ASP A 293 -4.82 -5.61 28.97
CA ASP A 293 -4.06 -6.27 30.03
C ASP A 293 -3.87 -7.76 29.71
N LEU A 294 -2.61 -8.16 29.47
CA LEU A 294 -2.17 -9.51 29.13
C LEU A 294 -1.16 -10.05 30.16
N ARG A 295 -1.14 -9.48 31.37
CA ARG A 295 -0.18 -9.88 32.41
C ARG A 295 -0.34 -11.34 32.83
N ARG A 296 0.74 -11.98 33.27
CA ARG A 296 0.72 -13.37 33.80
C ARG A 296 0.07 -14.35 32.82
N ASN A 297 0.69 -14.48 31.65
CA ASN A 297 0.32 -15.42 30.59
C ASN A 297 1.56 -16.22 30.15
N GLN A 298 1.45 -17.00 29.08
CA GLN A 298 2.53 -17.81 28.51
C GLN A 298 3.03 -17.26 27.16
N ILE A 299 2.87 -15.96 26.92
CA ILE A 299 3.10 -15.37 25.59
C ILE A 299 4.59 -15.43 25.26
N SER A 300 4.96 -16.18 24.23
CA SER A 300 6.33 -16.31 23.73
C SER A 300 6.56 -15.51 22.45
N ALA A 301 5.52 -15.25 21.66
CA ALA A 301 5.61 -14.51 20.41
C ALA A 301 4.37 -13.64 20.14
N VAL A 302 4.60 -12.51 19.46
CA VAL A 302 3.57 -11.63 18.92
C VAL A 302 3.81 -11.53 17.43
N GLU A 303 2.84 -11.96 16.63
CA GLU A 303 2.95 -11.99 15.17
C GLU A 303 3.10 -10.56 14.60
N PRO A 304 3.83 -10.38 13.47
CA PRO A 304 3.92 -9.08 12.81
C PRO A 304 2.52 -8.53 12.51
N ASN A 305 2.31 -7.24 12.75
CA ASN A 305 1.03 -6.55 12.51
C ASN A 305 -0.15 -7.01 13.39
N ALA A 306 0.10 -7.77 14.48
CA ALA A 306 -0.97 -8.20 15.38
C ALA A 306 -1.84 -7.04 15.94
N PHE A 307 -1.27 -5.84 16.09
CA PHE A 307 -1.97 -4.63 16.57
C PHE A 307 -2.36 -3.66 15.45
N GLU A 308 -2.33 -4.10 14.18
CA GLU A 308 -2.72 -3.27 13.06
C GLU A 308 -4.19 -2.83 13.18
N GLY A 309 -4.44 -1.53 13.00
CA GLY A 309 -5.76 -0.90 13.20
C GLY A 309 -6.10 -0.53 14.66
N ALA A 310 -5.33 -0.97 15.66
CA ALA A 310 -5.58 -0.70 17.08
C ALA A 310 -5.12 0.70 17.54
N THR A 311 -5.59 1.73 16.84
CA THR A 311 -5.03 3.11 16.93
C THR A 311 -5.33 3.84 18.24
N LYS A 312 -6.32 3.39 19.03
CA LYS A 312 -6.75 4.06 20.28
C LYS A 312 -6.15 3.47 21.56
N ILE A 313 -5.40 2.37 21.48
CA ILE A 313 -4.79 1.75 22.65
C ILE A 313 -3.73 2.71 23.24
N GLN A 314 -3.91 3.07 24.50
CA GLN A 314 -3.02 3.95 25.27
C GLN A 314 -2.22 3.17 26.32
N GLU A 315 -2.78 2.07 26.85
CA GLU A 315 -2.16 1.26 27.90
C GLU A 315 -2.08 -0.21 27.47
N LEU A 316 -0.85 -0.75 27.45
CA LEU A 316 -0.58 -2.14 27.09
C LEU A 316 0.31 -2.80 28.15
N PHE A 317 -0.24 -3.80 28.84
CA PHE A 317 0.48 -4.55 29.86
C PHE A 317 0.72 -5.98 29.39
N ILE A 318 1.97 -6.33 29.08
CA ILE A 318 2.41 -7.69 28.69
C ILE A 318 3.52 -8.14 29.65
N SER A 319 3.28 -7.95 30.95
CA SER A 319 4.26 -8.29 32.00
C SER A 319 4.11 -9.75 32.44
N GLU A 320 5.15 -10.34 33.01
CA GLU A 320 5.13 -11.73 33.53
C GLU A 320 4.74 -12.73 32.43
N ASN A 321 5.47 -12.70 31.31
CA ASN A 321 5.26 -13.54 30.12
C ASN A 321 6.59 -14.20 29.69
N LYS A 322 6.67 -14.80 28.50
CA LYS A 322 7.83 -15.58 28.01
C LYS A 322 8.46 -15.02 26.74
N ILE A 323 8.34 -13.71 26.49
CA ILE A 323 8.85 -13.06 25.27
C ILE A 323 10.39 -13.06 25.29
N PRO A 324 11.07 -13.66 24.30
CA PRO A 324 12.54 -13.78 24.27
C PRO A 324 13.26 -12.58 23.64
N GLU A 325 12.62 -11.88 22.71
CA GLU A 325 13.16 -10.73 21.98
C GLU A 325 12.05 -9.80 21.46
N VAL A 326 12.41 -8.57 21.10
CA VAL A 326 11.45 -7.55 20.60
C VAL A 326 11.77 -7.17 19.14
N HIS A 327 10.86 -7.50 18.22
CA HIS A 327 11.00 -7.31 16.77
C HIS A 327 10.43 -5.98 16.26
N ASN A 328 10.88 -5.53 15.07
CA ASN A 328 10.55 -4.21 14.51
C ASN A 328 9.05 -3.99 14.15
N LYS A 329 8.29 -5.07 13.96
CA LYS A 329 6.85 -5.05 13.62
C LYS A 329 5.93 -5.48 14.78
N MET A 330 6.49 -5.76 15.94
CA MET A 330 5.76 -6.30 17.09
C MET A 330 4.68 -5.33 17.61
N PHE A 331 4.96 -4.03 17.59
CA PHE A 331 4.08 -2.97 18.10
C PHE A 331 3.61 -2.00 17.01
N LEU A 332 3.64 -2.44 15.75
CA LEU A 332 3.19 -1.62 14.63
C LEU A 332 1.68 -1.31 14.77
N GLY A 333 1.30 -0.06 14.54
CA GLY A 333 -0.09 0.42 14.64
C GLY A 333 -0.44 1.12 15.97
N LEU A 334 0.38 0.97 17.02
CA LEU A 334 0.13 1.51 18.36
C LEU A 334 0.64 2.96 18.54
N HIS A 335 0.25 3.87 17.65
CA HIS A 335 0.79 5.24 17.63
C HIS A 335 0.41 6.11 18.85
N GLN A 336 -0.73 5.84 19.49
CA GLN A 336 -1.24 6.55 20.67
C GLN A 336 -0.83 5.90 22.00
N LEU A 337 0.00 4.85 21.97
CA LEU A 337 0.41 4.14 23.18
C LEU A 337 1.23 5.06 24.09
N LYS A 338 0.77 5.22 25.33
CA LYS A 338 1.41 6.05 26.36
C LYS A 338 2.20 5.21 27.36
N THR A 339 1.69 4.03 27.71
CA THR A 339 2.26 3.15 28.72
C THR A 339 2.42 1.73 28.17
N LEU A 340 3.66 1.24 28.18
CA LEU A 340 4.01 -0.13 27.80
C LEU A 340 4.76 -0.82 28.95
N SER A 341 4.24 -1.95 29.42
CA SER A 341 4.90 -2.76 30.44
C SER A 341 5.27 -4.14 29.93
N LEU A 342 6.57 -4.39 29.77
CA LEU A 342 7.20 -5.66 29.41
C LEU A 342 8.00 -6.24 30.59
N TYR A 343 7.64 -5.83 31.81
CA TYR A 343 8.26 -6.30 33.06
C TYR A 343 8.25 -7.83 33.17
N ASP A 344 9.33 -8.40 33.69
CA ASP A 344 9.45 -9.84 33.99
C ASP A 344 9.12 -10.73 32.79
N ASN A 345 9.89 -10.56 31.72
CA ASN A 345 9.87 -11.41 30.53
C ASN A 345 11.26 -12.05 30.34
N LEU A 346 11.47 -12.73 29.22
CA LEU A 346 12.75 -13.36 28.86
C LEU A 346 13.53 -12.53 27.83
N ILE A 347 13.29 -11.22 27.75
CA ILE A 347 13.83 -10.37 26.69
C ILE A 347 15.35 -10.28 26.86
N THR A 348 16.06 -10.92 25.93
CA THR A 348 17.52 -10.86 25.88
C THR A 348 18.01 -9.68 25.05
N CYS A 349 17.25 -9.24 24.05
CA CYS A 349 17.63 -8.09 23.25
C CYS A 349 16.48 -7.47 22.43
N VAL A 350 16.74 -6.32 21.80
CA VAL A 350 15.75 -5.49 21.09
C VAL A 350 16.29 -5.14 19.70
N MET A 351 15.50 -5.36 18.64
CA MET A 351 15.87 -4.95 17.29
C MET A 351 15.81 -3.43 17.07
N PRO A 352 16.70 -2.86 16.25
CA PRO A 352 16.59 -1.47 15.81
C PRO A 352 15.22 -1.18 15.18
N GLY A 353 14.61 -0.07 15.56
CA GLY A 353 13.31 0.37 15.03
C GLY A 353 12.08 -0.22 15.75
N SER A 354 12.23 -1.20 16.66
CA SER A 354 11.10 -1.85 17.36
C SER A 354 10.16 -0.93 18.14
N PHE A 355 10.64 0.25 18.54
CA PHE A 355 9.84 1.24 19.27
C PHE A 355 9.66 2.55 18.49
N GLU A 356 10.07 2.61 17.22
CA GLU A 356 10.08 3.86 16.45
C GLU A 356 8.67 4.40 16.17
N PHE A 357 7.70 3.51 15.98
CA PHE A 357 6.29 3.85 15.72
C PHE A 357 5.51 4.31 16.96
N LEU A 358 6.06 4.11 18.17
CA LEU A 358 5.45 4.48 19.45
C LEU A 358 5.71 5.96 19.76
N SER A 359 5.15 6.84 18.92
CA SER A 359 5.41 8.29 18.98
C SER A 359 4.94 8.96 20.28
N SER A 360 3.89 8.44 20.91
CA SER A 360 3.26 8.99 22.12
C SER A 360 3.73 8.35 23.44
N LEU A 361 4.75 7.49 23.39
CA LEU A 361 5.18 6.70 24.55
C LEU A 361 5.80 7.59 25.63
N THR A 362 5.29 7.47 26.86
CA THR A 362 5.76 8.23 28.03
C THR A 362 6.30 7.33 29.14
N GLN A 363 5.75 6.12 29.27
CA GLN A 363 6.14 5.16 30.29
C GLN A 363 6.51 3.82 29.65
N LEU A 364 7.70 3.31 29.98
CA LEU A 364 8.21 2.02 29.51
C LEU A 364 8.82 1.25 30.67
N ASN A 365 8.25 0.10 30.99
CA ASN A 365 8.79 -0.80 32.02
C ASN A 365 9.42 -2.03 31.37
N LEU A 366 10.73 -2.17 31.50
CA LEU A 366 11.54 -3.28 30.99
C LEU A 366 12.34 -3.98 32.10
N ALA A 367 12.07 -3.68 33.37
CA ALA A 367 12.78 -4.31 34.47
C ALA A 367 12.54 -5.83 34.52
N SER A 368 13.46 -6.54 35.18
CA SER A 368 13.44 -8.00 35.31
C SER A 368 13.48 -8.74 33.96
N ASN A 369 14.28 -8.25 33.01
CA ASN A 369 14.55 -8.94 31.74
C ASN A 369 16.06 -9.25 31.60
N PRO A 370 16.44 -10.42 31.05
CA PRO A 370 17.83 -10.86 30.97
C PRO A 370 18.60 -10.24 29.77
N PHE A 371 18.72 -8.91 29.70
CA PHE A 371 19.35 -8.24 28.56
C PHE A 371 20.83 -8.63 28.35
N ARG A 372 21.18 -9.02 27.12
CA ARG A 372 22.55 -9.23 26.65
C ARG A 372 23.10 -7.93 26.08
N CYS A 373 23.90 -7.22 26.86
CA CYS A 373 24.53 -5.95 26.50
C CYS A 373 25.80 -6.16 25.67
N ASN A 374 25.65 -6.77 24.50
CA ASN A 374 26.69 -6.93 23.48
C ASN A 374 26.57 -5.85 22.38
N CYS A 375 27.35 -5.96 21.31
CA CYS A 375 27.36 -4.95 20.23
C CYS A 375 25.99 -4.71 19.56
N HIS A 376 25.04 -5.67 19.64
CA HIS A 376 23.72 -5.54 19.03
C HIS A 376 22.74 -4.67 19.83
N LEU A 377 23.00 -4.43 21.12
CA LEU A 377 22.14 -3.63 21.99
C LEU A 377 22.62 -2.16 22.15
N GLY A 378 23.75 -1.78 21.53
CA GLY A 378 24.34 -0.44 21.69
C GLY A 378 23.39 0.70 21.30
N TRP A 379 22.69 0.57 20.18
CA TRP A 379 21.70 1.55 19.70
C TRP A 379 20.56 1.78 20.72
N PHE A 380 20.19 0.74 21.47
CA PHE A 380 19.07 0.78 22.40
C PHE A 380 19.40 1.63 23.62
N SER A 381 20.67 1.62 24.06
CA SER A 381 21.16 2.53 25.11
C SER A 381 21.02 4.00 24.70
N ASP A 382 21.44 4.34 23.47
CA ASP A 382 21.31 5.69 22.92
C ASP A 382 19.85 6.12 22.80
N TRP A 383 19.00 5.21 22.35
CA TRP A 383 17.57 5.47 22.21
C TRP A 383 16.90 5.76 23.56
N LEU A 384 17.21 4.98 24.61
CA LEU A 384 16.70 5.20 25.96
C LEU A 384 17.12 6.56 26.53
N ARG A 385 18.37 6.99 26.31
CA ARG A 385 18.86 8.31 26.73
C ARG A 385 18.09 9.46 26.06
N LYS A 386 17.83 9.34 24.76
CA LYS A 386 17.18 10.40 23.97
C LYS A 386 15.71 10.59 24.34
N LYS A 387 14.99 9.51 24.65
CA LYS A 387 13.53 9.53 24.86
C LYS A 387 13.09 9.96 26.27
N GLN A 388 13.95 9.90 27.29
CA GLN A 388 13.64 10.27 28.68
C GLN A 388 12.33 9.65 29.22
N LEU A 389 12.13 8.35 28.99
CA LEU A 389 10.92 7.64 29.40
C LEU A 389 10.85 7.44 30.91
N GLY A 390 9.64 7.52 31.48
CA GLY A 390 9.38 7.16 32.87
C GLY A 390 9.29 5.65 33.08
N GLY A 391 9.80 5.14 34.20
CA GLY A 391 9.74 3.72 34.56
C GLY A 391 11.05 3.18 35.16
N PRO A 392 11.04 1.96 35.73
CA PRO A 392 12.24 1.31 36.23
C PRO A 392 13.26 1.04 35.10
N PRO A 393 14.57 1.23 35.33
CA PRO A 393 15.58 1.06 34.27
C PRO A 393 15.79 -0.40 33.89
N ALA A 394 15.93 -0.67 32.59
CA ALA A 394 16.44 -1.93 32.07
C ALA A 394 17.90 -2.14 32.51
N ARG A 395 18.25 -3.35 32.99
CA ARG A 395 19.60 -3.70 33.45
C ARG A 395 20.18 -4.85 32.63
N CYS A 396 21.49 -4.84 32.43
CA CYS A 396 22.21 -5.90 31.73
C CYS A 396 22.30 -7.16 32.58
N ALA A 397 22.02 -8.33 32.01
CA ALA A 397 22.30 -9.62 32.64
C ALA A 397 23.64 -10.22 32.19
N SER A 398 24.07 -9.91 30.97
CA SER A 398 25.36 -10.33 30.41
C SER A 398 25.92 -9.26 29.46
N PRO A 399 27.23 -9.26 29.14
CA PRO A 399 28.29 -10.11 29.69
C PRO A 399 28.62 -9.77 31.16
N ALA A 400 29.31 -10.67 31.88
CA ALA A 400 29.55 -10.57 33.33
C ALA A 400 30.16 -9.24 33.80
N LYS A 401 30.92 -8.56 32.92
CA LYS A 401 31.56 -7.26 33.20
C LYS A 401 30.58 -6.11 33.42
N VAL A 402 29.44 -6.14 32.73
CA VAL A 402 28.42 -5.07 32.79
C VAL A 402 27.13 -5.55 33.46
N ARG A 403 27.18 -6.69 34.15
CA ARG A 403 26.02 -7.28 34.83
C ARG A 403 25.44 -6.30 35.87
N ASP A 404 24.11 -6.25 35.91
CA ASP A 404 23.28 -5.40 36.76
C ASP A 404 23.41 -3.87 36.53
N VAL A 405 24.22 -3.45 35.56
CA VAL A 405 24.34 -2.04 35.16
C VAL A 405 23.13 -1.63 34.32
N PRO A 406 22.50 -0.46 34.56
CA PRO A 406 21.43 0.04 33.72
C PRO A 406 21.90 0.25 32.26
N VAL A 407 21.13 -0.27 31.30
CA VAL A 407 21.47 -0.21 29.86
C VAL A 407 21.65 1.24 29.39
N LYS A 408 20.83 2.17 29.89
CA LYS A 408 20.89 3.61 29.55
C LYS A 408 22.18 4.32 29.99
N ASP A 409 22.85 3.79 31.02
CA ASP A 409 24.01 4.42 31.65
C ASP A 409 25.34 3.93 31.03
N LEU A 410 25.29 2.86 30.21
CA LEU A 410 26.46 2.34 29.52
C LEU A 410 26.83 3.18 28.28
N PRO A 411 28.10 3.55 28.10
CA PRO A 411 28.56 4.20 26.88
C PRO A 411 28.69 3.20 25.72
N HIS A 412 28.56 3.67 24.48
CA HIS A 412 28.49 2.82 23.29
C HIS A 412 29.68 1.85 23.13
N PHE A 413 30.88 2.22 23.60
CA PHE A 413 32.08 1.39 23.46
C PHE A 413 32.10 0.14 24.38
N GLU A 414 31.26 0.07 25.42
CA GLU A 414 31.15 -1.11 26.30
C GLU A 414 30.35 -2.26 25.64
N PHE A 415 29.58 -1.96 24.59
CA PHE A 415 28.82 -2.93 23.82
C PHE A 415 29.70 -3.62 22.76
N LYS A 416 30.28 -4.78 23.11
CA LYS A 416 31.20 -5.54 22.23
C LYS A 416 30.68 -6.97 21.98
N CYS A 417 30.90 -7.50 20.78
CA CYS A 417 30.65 -8.90 20.44
C CYS A 417 31.99 -9.66 20.43
N THR A 418 32.01 -10.89 20.96
CA THR A 418 33.25 -11.64 21.20
C THR A 418 33.32 -12.95 20.41
N SER A 419 32.26 -13.35 19.70
CA SER A 419 32.24 -14.59 18.93
C SER A 419 31.50 -14.47 17.59
N ASP A 420 31.92 -15.24 16.58
CA ASP A 420 31.21 -15.41 15.29
C ASP A 420 29.84 -16.13 15.44
N ALA A 421 29.53 -16.62 16.64
CA ALA A 421 28.26 -17.24 17.01
C ALA A 421 27.29 -16.29 17.71
N ASP A 422 27.64 -15.00 17.85
CA ASP A 422 26.72 -13.96 18.32
C ASP A 422 25.70 -13.65 17.20
N GLN A 423 24.74 -14.55 16.98
CA GLN A 423 23.54 -14.23 16.22
C GLN A 423 22.85 -13.08 16.96
N GLY A 424 22.75 -11.91 16.32
CA GLY A 424 22.04 -10.77 16.85
C GLY A 424 20.54 -11.05 17.07
N CYS A 425 19.78 -10.04 17.48
CA CYS A 425 18.33 -10.08 17.77
C CYS A 425 17.42 -10.35 16.57
N LEU A 426 17.88 -11.10 15.59
CA LEU A 426 17.29 -11.16 14.26
C LEU A 426 16.38 -12.38 14.08
N GLY A 427 16.27 -13.27 15.09
CA GLY A 427 15.50 -14.51 15.01
C GLY A 427 16.06 -15.52 14.00
N GLU A 428 15.56 -16.76 14.04
CA GLU A 428 15.90 -17.77 13.02
C GLU A 428 15.33 -17.35 11.64
N GLY A 429 16.20 -17.23 10.64
CA GLY A 429 15.80 -17.03 9.23
C GLY A 429 15.80 -15.60 8.69
N TYR A 430 16.10 -14.57 9.49
CA TYR A 430 16.22 -13.19 8.99
C TYR A 430 17.47 -12.95 8.14
N CYS A 431 18.59 -13.57 8.51
CA CYS A 431 19.85 -13.45 7.76
C CYS A 431 20.04 -14.67 6.84
N PRO A 432 20.48 -14.49 5.58
CA PRO A 432 20.74 -15.61 4.70
C PRO A 432 21.81 -16.57 5.27
N PRO A 433 21.64 -17.89 5.12
CA PRO A 433 22.66 -18.85 5.52
C PRO A 433 23.89 -18.63 4.64
N SER A 434 25.03 -18.34 5.26
CA SER A 434 26.29 -17.84 4.65
C SER A 434 26.48 -16.32 4.63
N CYS A 435 25.56 -15.52 5.18
CA CYS A 435 25.74 -14.08 5.31
C CYS A 435 25.82 -13.66 6.78
N THR A 436 26.43 -12.50 7.02
CA THR A 436 26.46 -11.83 8.32
C THR A 436 25.62 -10.56 8.24
N CYS A 437 24.71 -10.37 9.20
CA CYS A 437 23.78 -9.25 9.23
C CYS A 437 24.01 -8.41 10.49
N THR A 438 24.23 -7.11 10.30
CA THR A 438 24.46 -6.15 11.39
C THR A 438 23.58 -4.92 11.17
N GLY A 439 22.48 -4.81 11.92
CA GLY A 439 21.45 -3.80 11.65
C GLY A 439 20.83 -3.99 10.26
N THR A 440 20.94 -2.97 9.41
CA THR A 440 20.50 -2.99 8.00
C THR A 440 21.62 -3.31 7.01
N VAL A 441 22.81 -3.68 7.48
CA VAL A 441 23.97 -4.03 6.64
C VAL A 441 24.07 -5.55 6.51
N VAL A 442 24.13 -6.05 5.28
CA VAL A 442 24.23 -7.47 4.95
C VAL A 442 25.55 -7.74 4.22
N ARG A 443 26.38 -8.65 4.77
CA ARG A 443 27.67 -9.03 4.22
C ARG A 443 27.71 -10.51 3.87
N CYS A 444 27.84 -10.81 2.59
CA CYS A 444 27.82 -12.14 1.99
C CYS A 444 29.11 -12.46 1.21
N SER A 445 30.19 -11.78 1.52
CA SER A 445 31.46 -11.81 0.78
C SER A 445 32.20 -13.14 0.95
N ARG A 446 32.91 -13.60 -0.10
CA ARG A 446 33.79 -14.79 -0.06
C ARG A 446 33.10 -16.13 0.27
N ASN A 447 31.83 -16.29 -0.09
CA ASN A 447 31.04 -17.48 0.20
C ASN A 447 30.81 -18.40 -1.00
N LYS A 448 31.50 -18.17 -2.13
CA LYS A 448 31.35 -18.94 -3.38
C LYS A 448 29.91 -18.98 -3.90
N LEU A 449 29.15 -17.91 -3.66
CA LEU A 449 27.76 -17.81 -4.07
C LEU A 449 27.67 -17.78 -5.60
N LYS A 450 26.83 -18.63 -6.20
CA LYS A 450 26.55 -18.64 -7.65
C LYS A 450 25.41 -17.69 -8.03
N GLU A 451 24.54 -17.38 -7.08
CA GLU A 451 23.42 -16.46 -7.22
C GLU A 451 23.27 -15.58 -5.97
N ILE A 452 22.56 -14.46 -6.11
CA ILE A 452 22.21 -13.59 -4.99
C ILE A 452 21.19 -14.33 -4.09
N PRO A 453 21.40 -14.43 -2.76
CA PRO A 453 20.49 -15.12 -1.85
C PRO A 453 19.05 -14.56 -1.86
N LYS A 454 18.05 -15.44 -1.70
CA LYS A 454 16.62 -15.03 -1.67
C LYS A 454 16.19 -14.35 -0.37
N SER A 455 16.82 -14.66 0.75
CA SER A 455 16.42 -14.24 2.10
C SER A 455 17.07 -12.94 2.58
N ILE A 456 17.36 -12.00 1.67
CA ILE A 456 17.93 -10.70 2.06
C ILE A 456 16.80 -9.81 2.61
N PRO A 457 16.92 -9.25 3.83
CA PRO A 457 15.93 -8.36 4.42
C PRO A 457 15.59 -7.15 3.55
N SER A 458 14.32 -6.73 3.53
CA SER A 458 13.87 -5.62 2.65
C SER A 458 14.37 -4.26 3.12
N GLU A 459 14.67 -4.14 4.41
CA GLU A 459 15.24 -2.98 5.09
C GLU A 459 16.75 -2.81 4.87
N THR A 460 17.39 -3.70 4.09
CA THR A 460 18.84 -3.65 3.85
C THR A 460 19.24 -2.34 3.18
N THR A 461 20.18 -1.60 3.79
CA THR A 461 20.76 -0.35 3.29
C THR A 461 22.08 -0.57 2.57
N GLU A 462 22.87 -1.55 3.00
CA GLU A 462 24.15 -1.88 2.37
C GLU A 462 24.27 -3.38 2.16
N LEU A 463 24.60 -3.79 0.92
CA LEU A 463 24.75 -5.18 0.53
C LEU A 463 26.12 -5.42 -0.09
N TYR A 464 26.87 -6.31 0.54
CA TYR A 464 28.23 -6.71 0.15
C TYR A 464 28.22 -8.15 -0.35
N LEU A 465 28.49 -8.34 -1.65
CA LEU A 465 28.49 -9.62 -2.36
C LEU A 465 29.82 -9.85 -3.09
N GLU A 466 30.88 -9.17 -2.68
CA GLU A 466 32.18 -9.25 -3.33
C GLU A 466 32.88 -10.61 -3.19
N SER A 467 33.72 -10.95 -4.16
CA SER A 467 34.51 -12.19 -4.18
C SER A 467 33.64 -13.45 -4.12
N ASN A 468 32.63 -13.54 -4.99
CA ASN A 468 31.76 -14.69 -5.15
C ASN A 468 31.84 -15.24 -6.60
N GLU A 469 30.91 -16.14 -6.98
CA GLU A 469 30.86 -16.75 -8.32
C GLU A 469 29.58 -16.37 -9.08
N ILE A 470 29.01 -15.20 -8.79
CA ILE A 470 27.75 -14.74 -9.37
C ILE A 470 27.96 -14.41 -10.85
N SER A 471 27.22 -15.07 -11.74
CA SER A 471 27.30 -14.86 -13.19
C SER A 471 26.23 -13.91 -13.75
N MET A 472 25.13 -13.73 -13.03
CA MET A 472 24.02 -12.87 -13.46
C MET A 472 23.34 -12.17 -12.27
N ILE A 473 22.82 -10.97 -12.52
CA ILE A 473 22.02 -10.21 -11.56
C ILE A 473 20.55 -10.38 -11.94
N GLN A 474 19.84 -11.25 -11.22
CA GLN A 474 18.40 -11.42 -11.44
C GLN A 474 17.61 -10.30 -10.75
N MET A 475 16.78 -9.58 -11.53
CA MET A 475 15.94 -8.50 -11.00
C MET A 475 15.07 -8.97 -9.81
N SER A 476 14.55 -10.19 -9.86
CA SER A 476 13.70 -10.78 -8.81
C SER A 476 14.40 -10.97 -7.46
N ARG A 477 15.74 -10.94 -7.42
CA ARG A 477 16.53 -11.10 -6.18
C ARG A 477 16.82 -9.79 -5.46
N ILE A 478 16.67 -8.64 -6.14
CA ILE A 478 17.06 -7.33 -5.60
C ILE A 478 15.95 -6.28 -5.68
N SER A 479 14.90 -6.51 -6.46
CA SER A 479 13.84 -5.51 -6.71
C SER A 479 13.07 -5.08 -5.46
N HIS A 480 13.07 -5.91 -4.40
CA HIS A 480 12.44 -5.60 -3.11
C HIS A 480 13.29 -4.70 -2.21
N LEU A 481 14.59 -4.55 -2.48
CA LEU A 481 15.56 -3.81 -1.64
C LEU A 481 15.50 -2.29 -1.86
N LYS A 482 14.32 -1.68 -1.69
CA LYS A 482 14.08 -0.25 -1.97
C LYS A 482 14.86 0.71 -1.06
N ALA A 483 15.34 0.23 0.09
CA ALA A 483 16.14 0.99 1.04
C ALA A 483 17.65 1.01 0.71
N LEU A 484 18.09 0.24 -0.29
CA LEU A 484 19.50 0.01 -0.58
C LEU A 484 20.19 1.28 -1.09
N THR A 485 21.26 1.68 -0.39
CA THR A 485 22.11 2.83 -0.72
C THR A 485 23.46 2.40 -1.29
N ARG A 486 23.94 1.19 -0.97
CA ARG A 486 25.23 0.65 -1.46
C ARG A 486 25.09 -0.81 -1.87
N LEU A 487 25.60 -1.13 -3.06
CA LEU A 487 25.68 -2.50 -3.59
C LEU A 487 27.09 -2.77 -4.12
N ASP A 488 27.77 -3.76 -3.52
CA ASP A 488 29.07 -4.24 -3.97
C ASP A 488 28.97 -5.65 -4.56
N LEU A 489 29.26 -5.77 -5.85
CA LEU A 489 29.28 -6.99 -6.65
C LEU A 489 30.67 -7.22 -7.27
N SER A 490 31.71 -6.60 -6.72
CA SER A 490 33.07 -6.73 -7.27
C SER A 490 33.63 -8.15 -7.19
N ASN A 491 34.58 -8.50 -8.06
CA ASN A 491 35.22 -9.83 -8.08
C ASN A 491 34.21 -10.98 -8.20
N ASN A 492 33.33 -10.91 -9.20
CA ASN A 492 32.34 -11.95 -9.53
C ASN A 492 32.52 -12.39 -11.00
N LYS A 493 31.57 -13.16 -11.55
CA LYS A 493 31.59 -13.69 -12.93
C LYS A 493 30.54 -13.01 -13.82
N ILE A 494 30.07 -11.81 -13.47
CA ILE A 494 28.96 -11.14 -14.15
C ILE A 494 29.37 -10.76 -15.58
N SER A 495 28.59 -11.17 -16.58
CA SER A 495 28.92 -10.98 -17.99
C SER A 495 28.09 -9.90 -18.72
N MET A 496 26.92 -9.56 -18.19
CA MET A 496 25.99 -8.60 -18.80
C MET A 496 25.19 -7.82 -17.76
N LEU A 497 24.91 -6.55 -18.05
CA LEU A 497 23.90 -5.76 -17.34
C LEU A 497 22.66 -5.58 -18.22
N SER A 498 21.57 -6.22 -17.81
CA SER A 498 20.31 -6.23 -18.54
C SER A 498 19.46 -4.99 -18.25
N ASN A 499 18.61 -4.60 -19.20
CA ASN A 499 17.68 -3.47 -19.06
C ASN A 499 16.81 -3.59 -17.80
N HIS A 500 16.62 -2.47 -17.10
CA HIS A 500 15.76 -2.33 -15.91
C HIS A 500 16.15 -3.18 -14.68
N THR A 501 17.33 -3.80 -14.66
CA THR A 501 17.80 -4.64 -13.54
C THR A 501 17.75 -3.89 -12.20
N PHE A 502 18.08 -2.60 -12.21
CA PHE A 502 18.14 -1.75 -11.01
C PHE A 502 17.01 -0.72 -10.91
N ALA A 503 15.97 -0.82 -11.76
CA ALA A 503 14.94 0.22 -11.91
C ALA A 503 14.22 0.60 -10.60
N ASN A 504 14.08 -0.36 -9.68
CA ASN A 504 13.39 -0.15 -8.40
C ASN A 504 14.31 0.37 -7.27
N LEU A 505 15.62 0.48 -7.50
CA LEU A 505 16.62 0.85 -6.48
C LEU A 505 16.89 2.37 -6.47
N SER A 506 15.84 3.18 -6.35
CA SER A 506 15.91 4.64 -6.46
C SER A 506 16.80 5.34 -5.42
N ARG A 507 17.09 4.69 -4.28
CA ARG A 507 17.96 5.23 -3.20
C ARG A 507 19.43 4.85 -3.36
N LEU A 508 19.78 4.04 -4.36
CA LEU A 508 21.14 3.54 -4.54
C LEU A 508 22.09 4.69 -4.87
N SER A 509 23.09 4.88 -4.01
CA SER A 509 24.10 5.93 -4.13
C SER A 509 25.46 5.39 -4.58
N THR A 510 25.75 4.11 -4.35
CA THR A 510 27.03 3.49 -4.72
C THR A 510 26.79 2.11 -5.32
N LEU A 511 27.27 1.90 -6.54
CA LEU A 511 27.21 0.62 -7.26
C LEU A 511 28.62 0.22 -7.73
N ILE A 512 29.10 -0.91 -7.25
CA ILE A 512 30.44 -1.43 -7.56
C ILE A 512 30.31 -2.77 -8.26
N ILE A 513 30.71 -2.86 -9.53
CA ILE A 513 30.68 -4.08 -10.37
C ILE A 513 32.06 -4.27 -11.02
N SER A 514 33.12 -3.96 -10.26
CA SER A 514 34.50 -4.00 -10.77
C SER A 514 35.06 -5.42 -10.78
N TYR A 515 36.06 -5.68 -11.63
CA TYR A 515 36.73 -6.98 -11.74
C TYR A 515 35.73 -8.13 -11.97
N ASN A 516 34.91 -7.98 -13.00
CA ASN A 516 33.94 -8.97 -13.46
C ASN A 516 34.23 -9.34 -14.93
N ASN A 517 33.37 -10.14 -15.55
CA ASN A 517 33.46 -10.53 -16.95
C ASN A 517 32.54 -9.69 -17.84
N LEU A 518 32.21 -8.46 -17.44
CA LEU A 518 31.14 -7.68 -18.07
C LEU A 518 31.53 -7.30 -19.49
N GLN A 519 30.81 -7.82 -20.47
CA GLN A 519 31.05 -7.59 -21.91
C GLN A 519 30.08 -6.56 -22.49
N CYS A 520 28.85 -6.50 -21.95
CA CYS A 520 27.76 -5.70 -22.48
C CYS A 520 27.02 -4.94 -21.37
N VAL A 521 26.78 -3.65 -21.62
CA VAL A 521 25.86 -2.81 -20.84
C VAL A 521 24.73 -2.40 -21.78
N GLN A 522 23.52 -2.89 -21.53
CA GLN A 522 22.35 -2.54 -22.36
C GLN A 522 21.90 -1.09 -22.10
N GLN A 523 21.17 -0.51 -23.06
CA GLN A 523 20.80 0.92 -23.05
C GLN A 523 20.06 1.36 -21.78
N TYR A 524 19.14 0.57 -21.24
CA TYR A 524 18.35 0.91 -20.06
C TYR A 524 18.79 0.14 -18.81
N ALA A 525 20.01 -0.40 -18.80
CA ALA A 525 20.50 -1.23 -17.69
C ALA A 525 20.56 -0.48 -16.36
N LEU A 526 20.89 0.81 -16.40
CA LEU A 526 21.03 1.70 -15.24
C LEU A 526 19.85 2.67 -15.07
N ALA A 527 18.75 2.43 -15.78
CA ALA A 527 17.54 3.23 -15.65
C ALA A 527 17.00 3.19 -14.20
N GLY A 528 16.46 4.30 -13.72
CA GLY A 528 15.91 4.46 -12.37
C GLY A 528 16.93 4.88 -11.28
N LEU A 529 18.23 4.87 -11.57
CA LEU A 529 19.30 5.16 -10.61
C LEU A 529 19.59 6.67 -10.43
N LYS A 530 18.55 7.45 -10.11
CA LYS A 530 18.63 8.94 -10.04
C LYS A 530 19.56 9.49 -8.96
N ASN A 531 19.75 8.76 -7.87
CA ASN A 531 20.58 9.16 -6.73
C ASN A 531 22.00 8.57 -6.75
N LEU A 532 22.38 7.88 -7.84
CA LEU A 532 23.66 7.20 -7.92
C LEU A 532 24.80 8.21 -8.02
N LYS A 533 25.72 8.18 -7.04
CA LYS A 533 26.89 9.08 -6.97
C LYS A 533 28.17 8.43 -7.44
N VAL A 534 28.32 7.12 -7.19
CA VAL A 534 29.53 6.36 -7.49
C VAL A 534 29.17 5.11 -8.29
N LEU A 535 29.72 5.00 -9.50
CA LEU A 535 29.59 3.83 -10.37
C LEU A 535 30.99 3.28 -10.72
N SER A 536 31.25 2.03 -10.38
CA SER A 536 32.54 1.39 -10.68
C SER A 536 32.39 0.17 -11.58
N LEU A 537 32.77 0.30 -12.84
CA LEU A 537 32.81 -0.75 -13.87
C LEU A 537 34.25 -1.11 -14.28
N HIS A 538 35.23 -0.76 -13.44
CA HIS A 538 36.66 -0.97 -13.69
C HIS A 538 37.02 -2.46 -13.84
N GLY A 539 37.96 -2.78 -14.74
CA GLY A 539 38.47 -4.15 -14.87
C GLY A 539 37.44 -5.13 -15.44
N ASN A 540 36.81 -4.77 -16.55
CA ASN A 540 35.81 -5.58 -17.24
C ASN A 540 36.18 -5.71 -18.73
N HIS A 541 35.29 -6.29 -19.55
CA HIS A 541 35.50 -6.56 -20.98
C HIS A 541 34.61 -5.70 -21.88
N ILE A 542 34.18 -4.53 -21.39
CA ILE A 542 33.27 -3.62 -22.08
C ILE A 542 33.99 -2.98 -23.26
N SER A 543 33.38 -3.02 -24.45
CA SER A 543 33.90 -2.33 -25.62
C SER A 543 33.07 -1.11 -26.04
N MET A 544 31.77 -1.12 -25.83
CA MET A 544 30.89 0.01 -26.16
C MET A 544 29.85 0.20 -25.06
N ILE A 545 29.42 1.46 -24.90
CA ILE A 545 28.30 1.82 -24.03
C ILE A 545 27.32 2.63 -24.89
N PRO A 546 26.06 2.18 -25.06
CA PRO A 546 25.07 2.87 -25.88
C PRO A 546 24.78 4.29 -25.40
N ASP A 547 24.45 5.18 -26.33
CA ASP A 547 23.97 6.51 -25.98
C ASP A 547 22.65 6.43 -25.18
N GLY A 548 22.53 7.29 -24.18
CA GLY A 548 21.44 7.28 -23.21
C GLY A 548 21.61 6.30 -22.05
N SER A 549 22.64 5.43 -22.03
CA SER A 549 22.88 4.50 -20.90
C SER A 549 23.04 5.17 -19.54
N PHE A 550 23.46 6.42 -19.52
CA PHE A 550 23.65 7.23 -18.30
C PHE A 550 22.63 8.36 -18.15
N ALA A 551 21.53 8.35 -18.91
CA ALA A 551 20.55 9.46 -18.94
C ALA A 551 19.92 9.76 -17.56
N ASP A 552 19.67 8.73 -16.76
CA ASP A 552 19.05 8.87 -15.43
C ASP A 552 20.06 9.19 -14.31
N LEU A 553 21.38 9.17 -14.59
CA LEU A 553 22.43 9.34 -13.58
C LEU A 553 22.68 10.81 -13.22
N GLN A 554 21.66 11.49 -12.72
CA GLN A 554 21.67 12.94 -12.47
C GLN A 554 22.57 13.36 -11.29
N ALA A 555 22.79 12.47 -10.33
CA ALA A 555 23.58 12.73 -9.12
C ALA A 555 25.02 12.17 -9.18
N ILE A 556 25.47 11.71 -10.35
CA ILE A 556 26.76 11.03 -10.49
C ILE A 556 27.92 12.00 -10.24
N THR A 557 28.93 11.52 -9.51
CA THR A 557 30.13 12.29 -9.17
C THR A 557 31.41 11.55 -9.54
N HIS A 558 31.40 10.21 -9.46
CA HIS A 558 32.56 9.37 -9.73
C HIS A 558 32.17 8.21 -10.63
N ILE A 559 32.94 8.01 -11.72
CA ILE A 559 32.79 6.88 -12.62
C ILE A 559 34.15 6.21 -12.88
N ALA A 560 34.25 4.90 -12.61
CA ALA A 560 35.45 4.14 -12.89
C ALA A 560 35.24 3.22 -14.10
N LEU A 561 35.83 3.58 -15.24
CA LEU A 561 35.77 2.81 -16.51
C LEU A 561 37.13 2.24 -16.94
N GLY A 562 38.20 2.47 -16.17
CA GLY A 562 39.55 2.01 -16.52
C GLY A 562 39.63 0.49 -16.72
N SER A 563 40.68 0.03 -17.42
CA SER A 563 40.91 -1.39 -17.71
C SER A 563 39.72 -2.07 -18.40
N ASN A 564 39.17 -1.41 -19.43
CA ASN A 564 38.17 -1.96 -20.34
C ASN A 564 38.66 -1.79 -21.79
N PRO A 565 38.45 -2.76 -22.70
CA PRO A 565 38.85 -2.67 -24.09
C PRO A 565 37.88 -1.82 -24.93
N LEU A 566 37.81 -0.52 -24.65
CA LEU A 566 36.86 0.42 -25.26
C LEU A 566 37.16 0.66 -26.75
N PHE A 567 36.12 0.59 -27.58
CA PHE A 567 36.15 0.93 -29.00
C PHE A 567 35.68 2.38 -29.18
N CYS A 568 36.61 3.27 -29.50
CA CYS A 568 36.43 4.72 -29.47
C CYS A 568 36.18 5.32 -30.86
N ASP A 569 35.06 4.98 -31.48
CA ASP A 569 34.58 5.60 -32.71
C ASP A 569 33.49 6.65 -32.43
N CYS A 570 32.72 7.05 -33.44
CA CYS A 570 31.65 8.03 -33.26
C CYS A 570 30.52 7.54 -32.32
N SER A 571 30.35 6.23 -32.12
CA SER A 571 29.33 5.69 -31.20
C SER A 571 29.66 5.95 -29.73
N LEU A 572 30.95 6.09 -29.38
CA LEU A 572 31.41 6.42 -28.03
C LEU A 572 31.67 7.92 -27.86
N LYS A 573 31.42 8.74 -28.89
CA LYS A 573 31.62 10.19 -28.86
C LYS A 573 30.86 10.86 -27.73
N TRP A 574 29.59 10.48 -27.55
CA TRP A 574 28.71 11.02 -26.49
C TRP A 574 29.34 10.84 -25.11
N LEU A 575 30.01 9.70 -24.85
CA LEU A 575 30.63 9.42 -23.56
C LEU A 575 31.83 10.34 -23.32
N SER A 576 32.62 10.60 -24.36
CA SER A 576 33.73 11.57 -24.27
C SER A 576 33.24 13.00 -24.00
N GLU A 577 32.09 13.40 -24.56
CA GLU A 577 31.47 14.70 -24.28
C GLU A 577 30.85 14.74 -22.88
N TRP A 578 30.12 13.69 -22.51
CA TRP A 578 29.42 13.57 -21.23
C TRP A 578 30.37 13.65 -20.04
N VAL A 579 31.51 12.93 -20.09
CA VAL A 579 32.46 12.94 -18.97
C VAL A 579 33.16 14.30 -18.79
N LYS A 580 33.21 15.14 -19.83
CA LYS A 580 33.84 16.47 -19.78
C LYS A 580 32.96 17.57 -19.21
N ARG A 581 31.63 17.37 -19.16
CA ARG A 581 30.66 18.44 -18.83
C ARG A 581 30.73 18.90 -17.37
N ASP A 582 31.11 18.02 -16.44
CA ASP A 582 31.02 18.27 -14.99
C ASP A 582 32.21 17.67 -14.17
N TYR A 583 33.39 17.48 -14.77
CA TYR A 583 34.58 16.84 -14.16
C TYR A 583 34.30 15.51 -13.40
N VAL A 584 33.55 14.60 -14.02
CA VAL A 584 33.29 13.25 -13.48
C VAL A 584 34.52 12.38 -13.72
N GLU A 585 35.59 12.49 -12.91
CA GLU A 585 36.91 11.90 -13.15
C GLU A 585 36.90 10.45 -13.71
N PRO A 586 37.17 10.22 -15.00
CA PRO A 586 37.45 8.90 -15.56
C PRO A 586 38.97 8.71 -15.65
N GLY A 587 39.70 8.86 -14.54
CA GLY A 587 41.17 9.10 -14.56
C GLY A 587 42.06 8.06 -15.27
N ILE A 588 41.54 6.97 -15.83
CA ILE A 588 42.32 5.86 -16.41
C ILE A 588 41.65 5.22 -17.65
N ALA A 589 40.51 5.71 -18.15
CA ALA A 589 39.81 5.07 -19.28
C ALA A 589 40.53 5.35 -20.62
N ARG A 590 41.07 4.29 -21.24
CA ARG A 590 41.80 4.34 -22.52
C ARG A 590 41.05 3.61 -23.62
N CYS A 591 41.20 4.10 -24.83
CA CYS A 591 40.73 3.45 -26.03
C CYS A 591 41.67 2.28 -26.39
N ALA A 592 41.10 1.10 -26.65
CA ALA A 592 41.84 -0.05 -27.15
C ALA A 592 41.87 -0.08 -28.68
N GLU A 593 40.76 0.33 -29.29
CA GLU A 593 40.53 0.37 -30.74
C GLU A 593 39.71 1.61 -31.12
N PRO A 594 39.64 1.99 -32.40
CA PRO A 594 40.49 1.54 -33.52
C PRO A 594 41.95 2.03 -33.39
N ASP A 595 42.88 1.54 -34.22
CA ASP A 595 44.33 1.84 -34.11
C ASP A 595 44.67 3.33 -34.00
N ALA A 596 43.93 4.20 -34.69
CA ALA A 596 44.12 5.66 -34.64
C ALA A 596 43.79 6.30 -33.27
N MET A 597 43.04 5.58 -32.43
CA MET A 597 42.60 6.00 -31.10
C MET A 597 43.25 5.20 -29.98
N LYS A 598 43.99 4.13 -30.31
CA LYS A 598 44.66 3.26 -29.33
C LYS A 598 45.50 4.04 -28.32
N ASP A 599 45.37 3.66 -27.04
CA ASP A 599 46.02 4.23 -25.85
C ASP A 599 45.65 5.68 -25.48
N LYS A 600 44.85 6.36 -26.31
CA LYS A 600 44.33 7.69 -26.01
C LYS A 600 43.28 7.64 -24.89
N LEU A 601 43.26 8.68 -24.06
CA LEU A 601 42.32 8.81 -22.95
C LEU A 601 40.98 9.36 -23.43
N VAL A 602 39.88 8.79 -22.95
CA VAL A 602 38.51 9.28 -23.26
C VAL A 602 38.30 10.71 -22.75
N LEU A 603 38.93 11.07 -21.61
CA LEU A 603 38.83 12.38 -20.95
C LEU A 603 39.49 13.51 -21.74
N SER A 604 40.73 13.31 -22.21
CA SER A 604 41.54 14.39 -22.78
C SER A 604 41.46 14.47 -24.30
N THR A 605 41.00 13.40 -24.97
CA THR A 605 40.93 13.37 -26.44
C THR A 605 39.76 14.22 -26.92
N PRO A 606 39.93 15.18 -27.86
CA PRO A 606 38.84 15.99 -28.37
C PRO A 606 37.72 15.14 -28.99
N ALA A 607 36.45 15.48 -28.72
CA ALA A 607 35.29 14.72 -29.20
C ALA A 607 35.22 14.64 -30.74
N ALA A 608 35.82 15.60 -31.45
CA ALA A 608 35.93 15.60 -32.91
C ALA A 608 36.81 14.46 -33.48
N GLN A 609 37.67 13.82 -32.67
CA GLN A 609 38.49 12.68 -33.12
C GLN A 609 37.74 11.34 -33.09
N PHE A 610 36.59 11.28 -32.42
CA PHE A 610 35.73 10.10 -32.38
C PHE A 610 34.89 10.01 -33.67
N VAL A 611 35.48 9.44 -34.72
CA VAL A 611 34.88 9.36 -36.06
C VAL A 611 34.69 7.91 -36.45
N CYS A 612 33.50 7.57 -36.98
CA CYS A 612 33.24 6.25 -37.53
C CYS A 612 33.93 6.11 -38.89
N LYS A 613 35.08 5.42 -38.91
CA LYS A 613 35.79 5.02 -40.13
C LYS A 613 35.83 3.50 -40.19
N GLY A 614 35.18 2.92 -41.20
CA GLY A 614 35.09 1.46 -41.38
C GLY A 614 33.89 0.83 -40.65
N LYS A 615 33.78 -0.50 -40.72
CA LYS A 615 32.76 -1.29 -40.01
C LYS A 615 33.34 -1.80 -38.69
N VAL A 616 32.56 -1.70 -37.61
CA VAL A 616 32.89 -2.30 -36.30
C VAL A 616 32.98 -3.82 -36.46
N SER A 617 33.94 -4.47 -35.81
CA SER A 617 34.10 -5.91 -35.92
C SER A 617 32.89 -6.66 -35.33
N ASN A 618 32.52 -7.78 -35.96
CA ASN A 618 31.44 -8.63 -35.47
C ASN A 618 31.74 -9.22 -34.08
N GLU A 619 33.02 -9.33 -33.71
CA GLU A 619 33.48 -9.74 -32.38
C GLU A 619 33.08 -8.73 -31.29
N ILE A 620 33.08 -7.43 -31.60
CA ILE A 620 32.65 -6.37 -30.67
C ILE A 620 31.12 -6.31 -30.61
N LEU A 621 30.45 -6.36 -31.76
CA LEU A 621 28.98 -6.32 -31.85
C LEU A 621 28.33 -7.54 -31.17
N SER A 622 28.98 -8.71 -31.27
CA SER A 622 28.51 -9.96 -30.65
C SER A 622 28.58 -10.03 -29.13
N LYS A 623 29.21 -9.04 -28.47
CA LYS A 623 29.23 -8.92 -27.02
C LYS A 623 27.84 -8.67 -26.44
N CYS A 624 27.00 -7.91 -27.14
CA CYS A 624 25.62 -7.63 -26.75
C CYS A 624 24.59 -8.43 -27.55
N ASP A 625 24.86 -8.71 -28.82
CA ASP A 625 23.91 -9.37 -29.73
C ASP A 625 24.56 -10.58 -30.43
N ALA A 626 24.18 -11.79 -30.01
CA ALA A 626 24.72 -13.02 -30.56
C ALA A 626 24.51 -13.18 -32.08
N CYS A 627 23.57 -12.47 -32.71
CA CYS A 627 23.32 -12.60 -34.14
C CYS A 627 24.52 -12.18 -35.01
N TYR A 628 25.44 -11.36 -34.50
CA TYR A 628 26.65 -10.97 -35.23
C TYR A 628 27.68 -12.10 -35.38
N THR A 629 27.54 -13.23 -34.67
CA THR A 629 28.37 -14.43 -34.93
C THR A 629 27.81 -15.31 -36.05
N PHE A 630 26.76 -14.86 -36.76
CA PHE A 630 26.03 -15.62 -37.78
C PHE A 630 25.64 -17.04 -37.34
N PRO A 631 24.91 -17.20 -36.22
CA PRO A 631 24.58 -18.52 -35.70
C PRO A 631 23.57 -19.28 -36.57
N CYS A 632 22.75 -18.58 -37.36
CA CYS A 632 21.73 -19.18 -38.22
C CYS A 632 22.31 -19.59 -39.59
N LYS A 633 21.99 -20.80 -40.05
CA LYS A 633 22.41 -21.37 -41.34
C LYS A 633 21.35 -21.19 -42.43
N ASN A 634 21.71 -21.52 -43.68
CA ASN A 634 20.79 -21.56 -44.83
C ASN A 634 20.01 -20.26 -45.09
N ASN A 635 20.66 -19.09 -44.97
CA ASN A 635 20.06 -17.77 -45.13
C ASN A 635 18.87 -17.47 -44.19
N ALA A 636 18.82 -18.12 -43.03
CA ALA A 636 17.84 -17.81 -42.00
C ALA A 636 18.09 -16.45 -41.33
N VAL A 637 16.99 -15.78 -40.94
CA VAL A 637 17.04 -14.46 -40.30
C VAL A 637 17.23 -14.63 -38.80
N CYS A 638 18.32 -14.09 -38.25
CA CYS A 638 18.58 -14.12 -36.81
C CYS A 638 17.86 -12.98 -36.10
N LYS A 639 17.16 -13.30 -35.02
CA LYS A 639 16.50 -12.36 -34.12
C LYS A 639 17.18 -12.40 -32.75
N ALA A 640 17.70 -11.27 -32.32
CA ALA A 640 18.33 -11.13 -31.00
C ALA A 640 17.28 -11.21 -29.88
N LEU A 641 17.60 -11.97 -28.83
CA LEU A 641 16.81 -12.05 -27.60
C LEU A 641 17.61 -11.44 -26.41
N PRO A 642 16.95 -11.11 -25.29
CA PRO A 642 17.64 -10.64 -24.09
C PRO A 642 18.73 -11.63 -23.63
N GLU A 643 19.70 -11.16 -22.85
CA GLU A 643 20.74 -12.00 -22.23
C GLU A 643 21.67 -12.72 -23.23
N ARG A 644 21.95 -12.13 -24.39
CA ARG A 644 22.77 -12.72 -25.47
C ARG A 644 22.16 -13.99 -26.10
N GLN A 645 20.86 -14.20 -25.94
CA GLN A 645 20.14 -15.28 -26.61
C GLN A 645 19.76 -14.86 -28.04
N TYR A 646 19.37 -15.82 -28.88
CA TYR A 646 18.90 -15.56 -30.23
C TYR A 646 17.89 -16.61 -30.69
N GLU A 647 17.11 -16.26 -31.70
CA GLU A 647 16.12 -17.10 -32.37
C GLU A 647 16.33 -17.03 -33.89
N CYS A 648 16.40 -18.17 -34.57
CA CYS A 648 16.56 -18.23 -36.03
C CYS A 648 15.21 -18.43 -36.72
N GLN A 649 14.81 -17.50 -37.58
CA GLN A 649 13.64 -17.64 -38.44
C GLN A 649 14.03 -18.36 -39.73
N CYS A 650 13.64 -19.62 -39.85
CA CYS A 650 14.02 -20.47 -40.97
C CYS A 650 13.24 -20.14 -42.25
N PRO A 651 13.90 -20.10 -43.42
CA PRO A 651 13.21 -19.94 -44.69
C PRO A 651 12.39 -21.19 -45.04
N PRO A 652 11.38 -21.07 -45.93
CA PRO A 652 10.57 -22.19 -46.37
C PRO A 652 11.45 -23.33 -46.90
N GLY A 653 11.27 -24.53 -46.36
CA GLY A 653 12.10 -25.70 -46.72
C GLY A 653 13.21 -26.03 -45.72
N TYR A 654 13.38 -25.29 -44.61
CA TYR A 654 14.41 -25.56 -43.59
C TYR A 654 13.87 -25.50 -42.15
N HIS A 655 14.53 -26.20 -41.22
CA HIS A 655 14.18 -26.29 -39.79
C HIS A 655 15.39 -26.61 -38.90
N GLY A 656 15.21 -26.56 -37.57
CA GLY A 656 16.27 -26.73 -36.57
C GLY A 656 16.53 -25.45 -35.77
N ALA A 657 17.26 -25.53 -34.66
CA ALA A 657 17.56 -24.37 -33.80
C ALA A 657 18.43 -23.31 -34.52
N HIS A 658 19.15 -23.73 -35.55
CA HIS A 658 19.98 -22.90 -36.42
C HIS A 658 19.55 -23.00 -37.89
N CYS A 659 18.36 -23.53 -38.17
CA CYS A 659 17.85 -23.78 -39.52
C CYS A 659 18.77 -24.66 -40.37
N GLU A 660 19.46 -25.60 -39.73
CA GLU A 660 20.50 -26.44 -40.32
C GLU A 660 19.96 -27.61 -41.15
N PHE A 661 18.70 -28.01 -40.97
CA PHE A 661 18.10 -29.18 -41.60
C PHE A 661 17.10 -28.80 -42.70
N MET A 662 17.14 -29.49 -43.86
CA MET A 662 16.15 -29.34 -44.92
C MET A 662 14.85 -30.09 -44.53
N ILE A 663 13.69 -29.52 -44.86
CA ILE A 663 12.37 -30.15 -44.70
C ILE A 663 12.29 -31.33 -45.67
N ASP A 664 12.28 -32.55 -45.12
CA ASP A 664 12.09 -33.80 -45.85
C ASP A 664 10.67 -34.37 -45.64
N ALA A 665 10.39 -35.53 -46.21
CA ALA A 665 9.09 -36.19 -46.11
C ALA A 665 8.70 -36.61 -44.67
N CYS A 666 9.64 -36.59 -43.72
CA CYS A 666 9.42 -36.86 -42.31
C CYS A 666 9.32 -35.58 -41.45
N TYR A 667 9.46 -34.40 -42.05
CA TYR A 667 9.29 -33.13 -41.36
C TYR A 667 7.88 -32.97 -40.76
N GLY A 668 7.83 -32.70 -39.46
CA GLY A 668 6.58 -32.65 -38.69
C GLY A 668 6.09 -34.01 -38.16
N ASN A 669 6.87 -35.08 -38.31
CA ASN A 669 6.52 -36.46 -37.94
C ASN A 669 5.14 -36.89 -38.47
N PRO A 670 5.03 -37.26 -39.76
CA PRO A 670 3.76 -37.69 -40.36
C PRO A 670 3.23 -39.02 -39.80
N CYS A 671 4.07 -39.76 -39.08
CA CYS A 671 3.70 -40.95 -38.32
C CYS A 671 3.00 -40.53 -37.03
N ARG A 672 1.76 -40.98 -36.85
CA ARG A 672 0.99 -40.72 -35.63
C ARG A 672 1.50 -41.61 -34.50
N ASN A 673 1.09 -41.25 -33.28
CA ASN A 673 1.33 -42.07 -32.10
C ASN A 673 2.80 -42.42 -31.85
N ASN A 674 3.68 -41.44 -32.12
CA ASN A 674 5.11 -41.52 -31.88
C ASN A 674 5.83 -42.60 -32.73
N GLY A 675 5.22 -43.03 -33.84
CA GLY A 675 5.87 -43.94 -34.79
C GLY A 675 7.12 -43.34 -35.42
N THR A 676 8.14 -44.16 -35.67
CA THR A 676 9.41 -43.71 -36.24
C THR A 676 9.28 -43.57 -37.76
N CYS A 677 9.44 -42.34 -38.25
CA CYS A 677 9.41 -42.05 -39.68
C CYS A 677 10.77 -42.33 -40.33
N THR A 678 10.77 -43.06 -41.45
CA THR A 678 11.97 -43.27 -42.29
C THR A 678 11.72 -42.77 -43.71
N VAL A 679 12.66 -42.02 -44.26
CA VAL A 679 12.60 -41.50 -45.64
C VAL A 679 13.02 -42.61 -46.61
N MET A 680 12.21 -42.86 -47.63
CA MET A 680 12.45 -43.83 -48.71
C MET A 680 12.93 -43.14 -49.99
N GLU A 681 13.41 -43.91 -50.98
CA GLU A 681 13.81 -43.37 -52.29
C GLU A 681 12.66 -42.59 -52.96
N GLU A 682 13.00 -41.53 -53.70
CA GLU A 682 12.07 -40.58 -54.36
C GLU A 682 11.28 -39.63 -53.43
N GLY A 683 11.65 -39.51 -52.15
CA GLY A 683 11.02 -38.54 -51.23
C GLY A 683 9.68 -39.00 -50.65
N ARG A 684 9.44 -40.32 -50.60
CA ARG A 684 8.34 -40.92 -49.85
C ARG A 684 8.77 -41.21 -48.40
N PHE A 685 7.81 -41.43 -47.50
CA PHE A 685 8.10 -41.81 -46.10
C PHE A 685 7.39 -43.12 -45.72
N SER A 686 7.96 -43.85 -44.77
CA SER A 686 7.37 -45.05 -44.16
C SER A 686 7.40 -44.95 -42.64
N CYS A 687 6.35 -45.43 -41.98
CA CYS A 687 6.21 -45.37 -40.53
C CYS A 687 6.42 -46.74 -39.90
N GLN A 688 7.36 -46.83 -38.97
CA GLN A 688 7.49 -47.97 -38.07
C GLN A 688 6.67 -47.72 -36.81
N CYS A 689 5.62 -48.52 -36.60
CA CYS A 689 4.70 -48.36 -35.49
C CYS A 689 5.26 -48.96 -34.20
N MET A 690 5.09 -48.23 -33.10
CA MET A 690 5.32 -48.78 -31.77
C MET A 690 4.29 -49.88 -31.45
N SER A 691 4.67 -50.81 -30.57
CA SER A 691 3.77 -51.86 -30.05
C SER A 691 2.47 -51.25 -29.52
N GLY A 692 1.33 -51.81 -29.91
CA GLY A 692 -0.02 -51.28 -29.62
C GLY A 692 -0.67 -50.52 -30.78
N TYR A 693 0.09 -50.16 -31.83
CA TYR A 693 -0.46 -49.46 -33.01
C TYR A 693 -0.23 -50.20 -34.32
N SER A 694 -1.11 -49.95 -35.28
CA SER A 694 -1.07 -50.47 -36.64
C SER A 694 -1.56 -49.42 -37.65
N GLY A 695 -1.51 -49.73 -38.95
CA GLY A 695 -1.86 -48.79 -40.02
C GLY A 695 -0.64 -48.16 -40.70
N ALA A 696 -0.84 -47.52 -41.86
CA ALA A 696 0.24 -47.03 -42.73
C ALA A 696 0.99 -45.81 -42.15
N ARG A 697 0.37 -45.12 -41.20
CA ARG A 697 0.93 -44.02 -40.41
C ARG A 697 0.81 -44.27 -38.91
N CYS A 698 0.60 -45.52 -38.49
CA CYS A 698 0.39 -45.90 -37.08
C CYS A 698 -0.86 -45.27 -36.44
N GLU A 699 -1.89 -45.05 -37.26
CA GLU A 699 -3.13 -44.37 -36.90
C GLU A 699 -4.16 -45.26 -36.20
N ILE A 700 -4.00 -46.58 -36.25
CA ILE A 700 -4.96 -47.54 -35.72
C ILE A 700 -4.42 -48.05 -34.38
N ASN A 701 -5.12 -47.75 -33.28
CA ASN A 701 -4.87 -48.38 -31.99
C ASN A 701 -5.41 -49.81 -32.00
N ILE A 702 -4.64 -50.77 -31.49
CA ILE A 702 -5.07 -52.16 -31.36
C ILE A 702 -5.92 -52.28 -30.11
N ASP A 703 -7.15 -52.77 -30.22
CA ASP A 703 -8.11 -52.83 -29.10
C ASP A 703 -7.68 -53.86 -28.02
N ASP A 704 -7.19 -53.32 -26.89
CA ASP A 704 -6.68 -54.06 -25.74
C ASP A 704 -7.78 -54.42 -24.71
N CYS A 705 -9.05 -54.02 -24.93
CA CYS A 705 -10.17 -54.25 -24.00
C CYS A 705 -10.82 -55.65 -24.12
N THR A 706 -10.36 -56.49 -25.04
CA THR A 706 -10.88 -57.85 -25.20
C THR A 706 -10.46 -58.75 -24.02
N GLY A 707 -11.36 -58.96 -23.05
CA GLY A 707 -11.13 -59.79 -21.85
C GLY A 707 -10.64 -59.02 -20.61
N HIS A 708 -11.00 -57.73 -20.48
CA HIS A 708 -10.56 -56.84 -19.40
C HIS A 708 -10.94 -57.27 -17.97
N LYS A 709 -10.18 -56.77 -16.97
CA LYS A 709 -10.36 -57.08 -15.53
C LYS A 709 -11.10 -56.01 -14.71
N CYS A 710 -11.68 -54.99 -15.34
CA CYS A 710 -12.39 -53.90 -14.64
C CYS A 710 -13.50 -54.41 -13.71
N LEU A 711 -13.52 -53.93 -12.46
CA LEU A 711 -14.47 -54.31 -11.42
C LEU A 711 -15.53 -53.22 -11.19
N ASN A 712 -16.55 -53.49 -10.36
CA ASN A 712 -17.59 -52.53 -9.96
C ASN A 712 -18.35 -51.87 -11.14
N ASN A 713 -18.62 -52.64 -12.19
CA ASN A 713 -19.33 -52.20 -13.39
C ASN A 713 -18.63 -51.03 -14.12
N ALA A 714 -17.32 -50.87 -13.91
CA ALA A 714 -16.51 -49.88 -14.60
C ALA A 714 -16.36 -50.21 -16.09
N THR A 715 -16.38 -49.18 -16.93
CA THR A 715 -16.21 -49.30 -18.38
C THR A 715 -14.73 -49.47 -18.73
N CYS A 716 -14.38 -50.51 -19.48
CA CYS A 716 -13.04 -50.62 -20.04
C CYS A 716 -12.83 -49.55 -21.11
N VAL A 717 -11.75 -48.80 -20.96
CA VAL A 717 -11.30 -47.77 -21.88
C VAL A 717 -10.02 -48.29 -22.51
N ASP A 718 -10.11 -48.55 -23.81
CA ASP A 718 -8.99 -48.98 -24.64
C ASP A 718 -7.85 -47.97 -24.51
N GLY A 719 -6.66 -48.49 -24.23
CA GLY A 719 -5.44 -47.72 -24.11
C GLY A 719 -4.44 -48.20 -25.16
N VAL A 720 -3.17 -47.87 -24.98
CA VAL A 720 -2.15 -48.16 -25.98
C VAL A 720 -1.33 -49.33 -25.49
N ASN A 721 -1.44 -50.49 -26.14
CA ASN A 721 -0.80 -51.74 -25.70
C ASN A 721 -1.15 -52.10 -24.24
N SER A 722 -2.31 -51.62 -23.79
CA SER A 722 -2.81 -51.67 -22.41
C SER A 722 -4.25 -51.15 -22.37
N TYR A 723 -5.02 -51.48 -21.34
CA TYR A 723 -6.36 -50.90 -21.14
C TYR A 723 -6.47 -50.28 -19.75
N SER A 724 -7.38 -49.31 -19.60
CA SER A 724 -7.68 -48.67 -18.32
C SER A 724 -9.16 -48.81 -17.98
N CYS A 725 -9.52 -48.74 -16.70
CA CYS A 725 -10.92 -48.86 -16.28
C CYS A 725 -11.45 -47.47 -15.91
N GLY A 726 -12.49 -47.02 -16.61
CA GLY A 726 -13.23 -45.80 -16.28
C GLY A 726 -14.15 -46.03 -15.08
N CYS A 727 -13.70 -45.62 -13.91
CA CYS A 727 -14.41 -45.84 -12.66
C CYS A 727 -15.66 -44.96 -12.56
N LEU A 728 -16.74 -45.52 -12.02
CA LEU A 728 -17.95 -44.76 -11.67
C LEU A 728 -17.64 -43.77 -10.52
N PRO A 729 -18.37 -42.64 -10.42
CA PRO A 729 -18.15 -41.64 -9.38
C PRO A 729 -18.13 -42.25 -7.98
N GLY A 730 -17.03 -42.04 -7.25
CA GLY A 730 -16.80 -42.59 -5.91
C GLY A 730 -15.82 -43.76 -5.85
N TYR A 731 -15.29 -44.25 -6.98
CA TYR A 731 -14.30 -45.34 -7.03
C TYR A 731 -12.99 -44.91 -7.71
N THR A 732 -11.87 -45.47 -7.26
CA THR A 732 -10.49 -45.24 -7.74
C THR A 732 -9.69 -46.55 -7.72
N GLY A 733 -8.48 -46.54 -8.26
CA GLY A 733 -7.62 -47.72 -8.43
C GLY A 733 -7.55 -48.21 -9.89
N PRO A 734 -6.49 -48.94 -10.27
CA PRO A 734 -6.21 -49.38 -11.64
C PRO A 734 -7.32 -50.24 -12.27
N TYR A 735 -8.12 -50.95 -11.47
CA TYR A 735 -9.28 -51.72 -11.91
C TYR A 735 -10.59 -51.25 -11.27
N CYS A 736 -10.59 -50.03 -10.71
CA CYS A 736 -11.70 -49.42 -9.98
C CYS A 736 -12.11 -50.19 -8.71
N GLU A 737 -11.13 -50.74 -8.02
CA GLU A 737 -11.30 -51.60 -6.85
C GLU A 737 -11.48 -50.84 -5.53
N SER A 738 -11.05 -49.57 -5.45
CA SER A 738 -11.00 -48.77 -4.22
C SER A 738 -12.06 -47.66 -4.22
N LYS A 739 -12.45 -47.14 -3.04
CA LYS A 739 -13.43 -46.04 -2.88
C LYS A 739 -12.70 -44.72 -2.59
N ILE A 740 -13.13 -43.59 -3.19
CA ILE A 740 -12.51 -42.26 -3.00
C ILE A 740 -13.02 -41.60 -1.71
N GLU A 741 -12.11 -41.14 -0.85
CA GLU A 741 -12.39 -40.24 0.29
C GLU A 741 -12.07 -38.78 -0.11
N PHE A 742 -13.04 -37.87 -0.01
CA PHE A 742 -12.84 -36.47 -0.45
C PHE A 742 -12.28 -35.61 0.69
N CYS A 743 -11.50 -34.56 0.36
CA CYS A 743 -10.90 -33.63 1.32
C CYS A 743 -9.81 -34.24 2.25
N GLY A 744 -9.16 -35.33 1.84
CA GLY A 744 -7.97 -35.89 2.50
C GLY A 744 -6.65 -35.25 2.06
N PRO A 745 -5.51 -35.60 2.68
CA PRO A 745 -4.19 -35.05 2.33
C PRO A 745 -3.76 -35.32 0.88
N ASP A 746 -4.28 -36.40 0.27
CA ASP A 746 -3.92 -36.81 -1.09
C ASP A 746 -4.80 -36.19 -2.19
N PHE A 747 -5.99 -35.64 -1.86
CA PHE A 747 -6.88 -35.00 -2.83
C PHE A 747 -7.78 -33.92 -2.17
N ASN A 748 -7.35 -32.66 -2.29
CA ASN A 748 -8.12 -31.47 -1.89
C ASN A 748 -8.31 -30.51 -3.10
N PRO A 749 -9.53 -30.42 -3.67
CA PRO A 749 -9.83 -29.64 -4.87
C PRO A 749 -10.04 -28.13 -4.65
N CYS A 750 -10.08 -27.65 -3.40
CA CYS A 750 -10.36 -26.24 -3.09
C CYS A 750 -9.09 -25.36 -3.14
N GLN A 751 -9.15 -24.22 -3.83
CA GLN A 751 -8.02 -23.28 -3.98
C GLN A 751 -8.22 -21.97 -3.20
N ASN A 752 -7.21 -21.09 -3.21
CA ASN A 752 -7.23 -19.77 -2.55
C ASN A 752 -7.57 -19.82 -1.04
N GLY A 753 -7.16 -20.88 -0.35
CA GLY A 753 -7.41 -21.04 1.09
C GLY A 753 -8.86 -21.36 1.46
N ALA A 754 -9.69 -21.75 0.49
CA ALA A 754 -11.05 -22.20 0.74
C ALA A 754 -11.09 -23.53 1.51
N LYS A 755 -12.12 -23.71 2.34
CA LYS A 755 -12.28 -24.90 3.20
C LYS A 755 -13.07 -25.99 2.46
N CYS A 756 -12.44 -27.15 2.28
CA CYS A 756 -13.07 -28.32 1.66
C CYS A 756 -13.98 -29.04 2.68
N VAL A 757 -15.20 -29.38 2.26
CA VAL A 757 -16.17 -30.14 3.05
C VAL A 757 -16.60 -31.36 2.24
N ASP A 758 -16.38 -32.55 2.81
CA ASP A 758 -16.76 -33.84 2.22
C ASP A 758 -18.20 -34.20 2.57
N HIS A 759 -19.01 -34.55 1.56
CA HIS A 759 -20.41 -34.99 1.69
C HIS A 759 -20.59 -36.46 1.30
N SER A 760 -19.55 -37.29 1.32
CA SER A 760 -19.54 -38.76 1.07
C SER A 760 -19.86 -39.24 -0.35
N THR A 761 -20.49 -38.41 -1.19
CA THR A 761 -20.74 -38.67 -2.64
C THR A 761 -20.23 -37.54 -3.54
N HIS A 762 -19.92 -36.38 -2.96
CA HIS A 762 -19.42 -35.18 -3.62
C HIS A 762 -18.71 -34.29 -2.58
N TYR A 763 -17.94 -33.30 -3.04
CA TYR A 763 -17.30 -32.31 -2.18
C TYR A 763 -17.90 -30.91 -2.40
N SER A 764 -17.73 -30.03 -1.43
CA SER A 764 -18.04 -28.61 -1.57
C SER A 764 -16.92 -27.75 -1.00
N CYS A 765 -16.59 -26.64 -1.67
CA CYS A 765 -15.61 -25.68 -1.20
C CYS A 765 -16.30 -24.45 -0.60
N GLU A 766 -16.02 -24.16 0.68
CA GLU A 766 -16.43 -22.93 1.34
C GLU A 766 -15.43 -21.82 0.97
N CYS A 767 -15.80 -20.97 0.00
CA CYS A 767 -14.94 -19.90 -0.49
C CYS A 767 -14.77 -18.78 0.53
N ILE A 768 -13.55 -18.26 0.63
CA ILE A 768 -13.28 -17.01 1.36
C ILE A 768 -13.89 -15.81 0.60
N PRO A 769 -14.27 -14.72 1.30
CA PRO A 769 -14.83 -13.52 0.66
C PRO A 769 -13.91 -12.97 -0.45
N GLY A 770 -14.49 -12.64 -1.61
CA GLY A 770 -13.75 -12.21 -2.80
C GLY A 770 -13.55 -13.29 -3.86
N TYR A 771 -13.80 -14.56 -3.55
CA TYR A 771 -13.71 -15.66 -4.53
C TYR A 771 -15.03 -16.41 -4.68
N ARG A 772 -15.31 -16.88 -5.90
CA ARG A 772 -16.47 -17.69 -6.26
C ARG A 772 -16.07 -18.87 -7.16
N GLY A 773 -17.06 -19.67 -7.53
CA GLY A 773 -16.86 -20.88 -8.33
C GLY A 773 -16.73 -22.13 -7.47
N VAL A 774 -16.90 -23.30 -8.10
CA VAL A 774 -17.00 -24.61 -7.40
C VAL A 774 -15.73 -24.94 -6.61
N ASN A 775 -14.57 -24.46 -7.07
CA ASN A 775 -13.26 -24.65 -6.42
C ASN A 775 -12.68 -23.34 -5.85
N CYS A 776 -13.48 -22.29 -5.77
CA CYS A 776 -13.08 -20.96 -5.27
C CYS A 776 -11.90 -20.33 -6.02
N THR A 777 -11.83 -20.55 -7.33
CA THR A 777 -10.76 -20.07 -8.23
C THR A 777 -11.04 -18.68 -8.80
N ASP A 778 -12.30 -18.28 -8.86
CA ASP A 778 -12.70 -17.12 -9.64
C ASP A 778 -12.77 -15.90 -8.73
N ASN A 779 -11.94 -14.89 -8.99
CA ASN A 779 -12.06 -13.60 -8.31
C ASN A 779 -13.41 -12.96 -8.65
N ILE A 780 -14.10 -12.45 -7.64
CA ILE A 780 -15.36 -11.73 -7.81
C ILE A 780 -15.01 -10.31 -8.28
N ASP A 781 -15.41 -9.95 -9.49
CA ASP A 781 -15.19 -8.62 -10.06
C ASP A 781 -15.90 -7.54 -9.22
N ASP A 782 -15.11 -6.83 -8.43
CA ASP A 782 -15.53 -5.79 -7.48
C ASP A 782 -15.84 -4.45 -8.19
N CYS A 783 -15.56 -4.34 -9.50
CA CYS A 783 -15.80 -3.12 -10.29
C CYS A 783 -17.22 -3.03 -10.88
N VAL A 784 -18.05 -4.07 -10.81
CA VAL A 784 -19.39 -4.11 -11.42
C VAL A 784 -20.37 -3.06 -10.84
N ASN A 785 -20.09 -2.51 -9.64
CA ASN A 785 -20.82 -1.39 -9.04
C ASN A 785 -19.87 -0.38 -8.37
N HIS A 786 -18.78 -0.03 -9.03
CA HIS A 786 -17.79 0.88 -8.46
C HIS A 786 -18.35 2.28 -8.21
N MET A 787 -17.91 2.93 -7.14
CA MET A 787 -18.30 4.31 -6.79
C MET A 787 -17.32 5.36 -7.31
N CYS A 788 -16.38 5.01 -8.21
CA CYS A 788 -15.48 5.98 -8.83
C CYS A 788 -16.27 7.10 -9.52
N GLN A 789 -16.05 8.34 -9.08
CA GLN A 789 -16.73 9.55 -9.53
C GLN A 789 -15.82 10.32 -10.50
N ASN A 790 -16.36 11.36 -11.14
CA ASN A 790 -15.59 12.34 -11.94
C ASN A 790 -14.68 11.71 -13.03
N GLY A 791 -15.13 10.64 -13.67
CA GLY A 791 -14.39 9.97 -14.75
C GLY A 791 -13.22 9.10 -14.30
N GLY A 792 -13.13 8.74 -13.01
CA GLY A 792 -12.13 7.82 -12.48
C GLY A 792 -12.30 6.39 -12.99
N THR A 793 -11.18 5.72 -13.31
CA THR A 793 -11.17 4.33 -13.82
C THR A 793 -11.08 3.34 -12.67
N CYS A 794 -11.99 2.37 -12.59
CA CYS A 794 -11.96 1.30 -11.59
C CYS A 794 -10.96 0.21 -11.95
N LEU A 795 -10.18 -0.24 -10.98
CA LEU A 795 -9.28 -1.38 -11.06
C LEU A 795 -9.75 -2.45 -10.07
N ASP A 796 -10.04 -3.64 -10.58
CA ASP A 796 -10.53 -4.79 -9.81
C ASP A 796 -9.45 -5.31 -8.85
N GLY A 797 -9.89 -5.70 -7.64
CA GLY A 797 -9.05 -6.23 -6.58
C GLY A 797 -9.67 -7.50 -6.00
N ILE A 798 -9.17 -7.96 -4.85
CA ILE A 798 -9.73 -9.14 -4.17
C ILE A 798 -10.58 -8.64 -3.00
N ASN A 799 -11.90 -8.64 -3.17
CA ASN A 799 -12.89 -8.13 -2.21
C ASN A 799 -12.73 -6.60 -1.93
N ASP A 800 -12.16 -5.84 -2.86
CA ASP A 800 -12.01 -4.38 -2.85
C ASP A 800 -11.66 -3.88 -4.27
N TYR A 801 -11.90 -2.60 -4.59
CA TYR A 801 -11.52 -2.00 -5.87
C TYR A 801 -10.86 -0.63 -5.70
N VAL A 802 -9.98 -0.25 -6.63
CA VAL A 802 -9.22 1.02 -6.57
C VAL A 802 -9.63 1.95 -7.71
N CYS A 803 -10.00 3.19 -7.40
CA CYS A 803 -10.30 4.22 -8.40
C CYS A 803 -9.05 5.02 -8.78
N LYS A 804 -8.71 5.03 -10.07
CA LYS A 804 -7.65 5.88 -10.63
C LYS A 804 -8.23 7.21 -11.11
N CYS A 805 -7.87 8.32 -10.46
CA CYS A 805 -8.44 9.65 -10.75
C CYS A 805 -7.69 10.40 -11.87
N PRO A 806 -8.41 11.15 -12.74
CA PRO A 806 -7.81 12.14 -13.65
C PRO A 806 -7.18 13.32 -12.90
N SER A 807 -6.25 14.05 -13.53
CA SER A 807 -5.29 15.04 -12.97
C SER A 807 -5.84 16.19 -12.11
N GLU A 808 -7.15 16.31 -11.93
CA GLU A 808 -7.84 17.46 -11.31
C GLU A 808 -8.75 17.03 -10.13
N PHE A 809 -8.85 15.72 -9.85
CA PHE A 809 -9.71 15.17 -8.78
C PHE A 809 -8.89 14.36 -7.77
N THR A 810 -9.30 14.42 -6.50
CA THR A 810 -8.62 13.72 -5.40
C THR A 810 -9.64 12.95 -4.55
N GLY A 811 -9.21 12.02 -3.71
CA GLY A 811 -10.10 11.19 -2.88
C GLY A 811 -10.12 9.71 -3.28
N LYS A 812 -10.64 8.84 -2.39
CA LYS A 812 -10.59 7.36 -2.56
C LYS A 812 -11.44 6.88 -3.74
N PHE A 813 -12.46 7.65 -4.09
CA PHE A 813 -13.38 7.44 -5.21
C PHE A 813 -13.37 8.62 -6.20
N CYS A 814 -12.34 9.47 -6.19
CA CYS A 814 -12.25 10.69 -7.00
C CYS A 814 -13.37 11.71 -6.72
N GLU A 815 -13.88 11.74 -5.50
CA GLU A 815 -15.01 12.54 -5.02
C GLU A 815 -14.64 14.01 -4.70
N GLY A 816 -13.35 14.31 -4.54
CA GLY A 816 -12.85 15.63 -4.23
C GLY A 816 -12.77 16.51 -5.47
N THR A 817 -13.66 17.51 -5.55
CA THR A 817 -13.63 18.58 -6.56
C THR A 817 -12.51 19.60 -6.26
N PRO A 818 -12.01 20.32 -7.27
CA PRO A 818 -10.99 21.35 -7.06
C PRO A 818 -11.56 22.49 -6.20
N MET A 819 -10.75 22.98 -5.25
CA MET A 819 -11.09 24.05 -4.30
C MET A 819 -11.28 25.44 -4.95
N VAL A 820 -11.99 25.58 -6.08
CA VAL A 820 -12.30 26.90 -6.66
C VAL A 820 -13.62 26.88 -7.44
N ALA A 821 -14.75 26.64 -6.78
CA ALA A 821 -16.06 27.03 -7.33
C ALA A 821 -17.18 26.92 -6.29
N MET A 822 -17.27 27.89 -5.38
CA MET A 822 -18.53 28.22 -4.73
C MET A 822 -18.75 29.74 -4.81
N LEU A 823 -19.87 30.09 -5.48
CA LEU A 823 -20.55 31.39 -5.58
C LEU A 823 -20.11 32.39 -6.67
N TYR A 824 -20.90 32.40 -7.76
CA TYR A 824 -21.46 33.49 -8.60
C TYR A 824 -20.82 34.91 -8.66
N PRO A 825 -21.07 35.65 -9.76
CA PRO A 825 -20.12 36.53 -10.44
C PRO A 825 -20.34 38.00 -10.08
N GLN A 826 -19.26 38.71 -9.79
CA GLN A 826 -19.12 40.13 -10.08
C GLN A 826 -17.66 40.38 -10.45
N THR A 827 -17.47 41.00 -11.61
CA THR A 827 -16.16 41.33 -12.18
C THR A 827 -15.42 42.27 -11.23
N SER A 828 -14.51 41.72 -10.41
CA SER A 828 -13.61 42.54 -9.61
C SER A 828 -12.44 42.99 -10.48
N PRO A 829 -11.93 44.22 -10.33
CA PRO A 829 -10.73 44.67 -11.05
C PRO A 829 -9.50 43.78 -10.82
N CYS A 830 -9.51 42.96 -9.76
CA CYS A 830 -8.44 42.01 -9.45
C CYS A 830 -8.56 40.65 -10.20
N GLN A 831 -9.62 40.39 -10.97
CA GLN A 831 -9.70 39.14 -11.78
C GLN A 831 -8.74 39.12 -12.96
N GLN A 832 -8.30 40.29 -13.44
CA GLN A 832 -7.20 40.46 -14.39
C GLN A 832 -6.27 41.55 -13.87
N HIS A 833 -5.49 41.24 -12.83
CA HIS A 833 -4.53 42.20 -12.25
C HIS A 833 -3.13 42.04 -12.84
N GLU A 834 -2.40 43.14 -12.99
CA GLU A 834 -1.02 43.13 -13.50
C GLU A 834 0.03 42.97 -12.38
N CYS A 835 -0.37 42.65 -11.14
CA CYS A 835 0.57 42.36 -10.05
C CYS A 835 1.37 41.09 -10.39
N LYS A 836 2.71 41.19 -10.46
CA LYS A 836 3.59 40.06 -10.78
C LYS A 836 3.86 39.18 -9.56
N PHE A 837 4.61 39.70 -8.59
CA PHE A 837 5.07 38.94 -7.41
C PHE A 837 4.42 39.49 -6.13
N GLY A 838 3.10 39.60 -6.17
CA GLY A 838 2.29 40.15 -5.09
C GLY A 838 0.81 39.87 -5.31
N VAL A 839 0.00 40.14 -4.30
CA VAL A 839 -1.44 39.93 -4.34
C VAL A 839 -2.15 41.25 -4.60
N CYS A 840 -3.11 41.25 -5.54
CA CYS A 840 -3.97 42.39 -5.79
C CYS A 840 -4.89 42.62 -4.60
N PHE A 841 -4.91 43.85 -4.10
CA PHE A 841 -5.68 44.29 -2.95
C PHE A 841 -6.48 45.53 -3.32
N GLN A 842 -7.81 45.41 -3.29
CA GLN A 842 -8.72 46.52 -3.56
C GLN A 842 -9.15 47.14 -2.22
N PRO A 843 -8.73 48.39 -1.90
CA PRO A 843 -9.02 48.99 -0.59
C PRO A 843 -10.50 49.35 -0.40
N ASN A 844 -11.24 49.56 -1.51
CA ASN A 844 -12.62 50.00 -1.49
C ASN A 844 -13.48 49.22 -2.52
N PRO A 845 -14.51 48.47 -2.11
CA PRO A 845 -15.25 47.55 -2.98
C PRO A 845 -16.05 48.21 -4.12
N SER A 846 -16.20 49.54 -4.11
CA SER A 846 -16.99 50.29 -5.09
C SER A 846 -16.15 51.09 -6.10
N SER A 847 -14.81 51.13 -5.97
CA SER A 847 -13.92 51.83 -6.90
C SER A 847 -13.26 50.87 -7.89
N ALA A 848 -13.04 51.30 -9.13
CA ALA A 848 -12.36 50.50 -10.15
C ALA A 848 -10.83 50.34 -9.93
N ASP A 849 -10.25 51.04 -8.95
CA ASP A 849 -8.81 51.00 -8.65
C ASP A 849 -8.40 49.85 -7.71
N TYR A 850 -7.23 49.26 -7.97
CA TYR A 850 -6.60 48.23 -7.14
C TYR A 850 -5.15 48.59 -6.79
N ILE A 851 -4.63 48.02 -5.69
CA ILE A 851 -3.25 48.21 -5.22
C ILE A 851 -2.58 46.83 -5.09
N CYS A 852 -1.36 46.66 -5.59
CA CYS A 852 -0.63 45.40 -5.39
C CYS A 852 0.09 45.40 -4.03
N LYS A 853 -0.22 44.42 -3.17
CA LYS A 853 0.56 44.13 -1.96
C LYS A 853 1.65 43.11 -2.29
N CYS A 854 2.91 43.52 -2.19
CA CYS A 854 4.03 42.72 -2.63
C CYS A 854 4.40 41.62 -1.65
N ALA A 855 4.84 40.48 -2.18
CA ALA A 855 5.43 39.43 -1.37
C ALA A 855 6.71 39.96 -0.68
N PRO A 856 7.10 39.42 0.49
CA PRO A 856 8.32 39.83 1.17
C PRO A 856 9.52 39.77 0.22
N GLY A 857 10.21 40.89 0.07
CA GLY A 857 11.35 41.01 -0.84
C GLY A 857 11.04 41.46 -2.25
N TYR A 858 9.80 41.82 -2.57
CA TYR A 858 9.42 42.51 -3.81
C TYR A 858 8.80 43.88 -3.51
N SER A 859 8.97 44.83 -4.42
CA SER A 859 8.43 46.19 -4.34
C SER A 859 8.03 46.72 -5.73
N GLY A 860 7.48 47.93 -5.79
CA GLY A 860 6.91 48.52 -7.01
C GLY A 860 5.39 48.52 -7.00
N LYS A 861 4.77 49.31 -7.89
CA LYS A 861 3.31 49.47 -7.93
C LYS A 861 2.59 48.18 -8.35
N ARG A 862 3.29 47.28 -9.03
CA ARG A 862 2.84 45.96 -9.48
C ARG A 862 3.66 44.81 -8.89
N CYS A 863 4.49 45.08 -7.88
CA CYS A 863 5.40 44.09 -7.30
C CYS A 863 6.33 43.47 -8.33
N GLU A 864 6.83 44.32 -9.22
CA GLU A 864 7.64 43.96 -10.38
C GLU A 864 9.14 43.98 -10.08
N TYR A 865 9.56 44.60 -8.97
CA TYR A 865 10.97 44.74 -8.60
C TYR A 865 11.32 43.85 -7.41
N LEU A 866 12.21 42.88 -7.59
CA LEU A 866 12.81 42.13 -6.49
C LEU A 866 13.80 43.04 -5.73
N THR A 867 13.59 43.23 -4.43
CA THR A 867 14.39 44.11 -3.56
C THR A 867 15.13 43.41 -2.42
N SER A 868 14.73 42.20 -2.02
CA SER A 868 15.50 41.42 -1.06
C SER A 868 15.25 39.93 -1.25
N LEU A 869 16.30 39.11 -1.19
CA LEU A 869 16.20 37.67 -1.40
C LEU A 869 16.98 36.89 -0.34
N THR A 870 16.45 35.76 0.11
CA THR A 870 17.05 34.91 1.14
C THR A 870 17.07 33.47 0.65
N PHE A 871 18.27 32.88 0.56
CA PHE A 871 18.45 31.51 0.09
C PHE A 871 18.43 30.53 1.27
N LEU A 872 17.50 29.57 1.26
CA LEU A 872 17.30 28.59 2.35
C LEU A 872 18.04 27.25 2.12
N HIS A 873 18.44 26.96 0.88
CA HIS A 873 19.08 25.71 0.48
C HIS A 873 20.32 25.99 -0.38
N ASN A 874 21.35 25.15 -0.28
CA ASN A 874 22.65 25.34 -0.96
C ASN A 874 22.58 25.35 -2.51
N ASN A 875 21.47 24.88 -3.10
CA ASN A 875 21.30 24.78 -4.56
C ASN A 875 20.38 25.88 -5.11
N SER A 876 20.12 26.93 -4.33
CA SER A 876 19.20 28.00 -4.72
C SER A 876 19.94 29.05 -5.54
N PHE A 877 19.45 29.35 -6.74
CA PHE A 877 19.96 30.41 -7.61
C PHE A 877 18.80 31.30 -8.09
N VAL A 878 19.11 32.54 -8.48
CA VAL A 878 18.14 33.48 -9.05
C VAL A 878 18.64 33.87 -10.42
N GLU A 879 17.81 33.61 -11.42
CA GLU A 879 18.06 34.04 -12.79
C GLU A 879 17.75 35.53 -12.92
N LEU A 880 18.74 36.32 -13.33
CA LEU A 880 18.61 37.75 -13.62
C LEU A 880 18.42 37.96 -15.12
N GLU A 881 17.80 39.08 -15.52
CA GLU A 881 17.75 39.43 -16.95
C GLU A 881 19.18 39.54 -17.51
N PRO A 882 19.44 38.99 -18.72
CA PRO A 882 20.78 38.93 -19.29
C PRO A 882 21.38 40.34 -19.41
N LEU A 883 22.64 40.49 -18.96
CA LEU A 883 23.36 41.74 -19.06
C LEU A 883 23.45 42.16 -20.52
N ARG A 884 22.88 43.32 -20.86
CA ARG A 884 23.06 43.92 -22.18
C ARG A 884 24.43 44.59 -22.25
N THR A 885 25.50 43.80 -22.35
CA THR A 885 26.89 44.27 -22.40
C THR A 885 27.23 44.83 -23.79
N LYS A 886 26.80 46.07 -24.09
CA LYS A 886 27.30 46.85 -25.23
C LYS A 886 27.37 48.35 -24.87
N PRO A 887 28.53 49.04 -24.97
CA PRO A 887 29.93 48.61 -24.98
C PRO A 887 30.61 48.68 -23.59
N GLU A 888 29.85 49.03 -22.55
CA GLU A 888 30.31 49.18 -21.17
C GLU A 888 29.29 48.49 -20.24
N ALA A 889 29.77 47.69 -19.30
CA ALA A 889 28.94 47.07 -18.27
C ALA A 889 29.35 47.61 -16.90
N ASN A 890 28.42 48.24 -16.19
CA ASN A 890 28.63 48.73 -14.83
C ASN A 890 27.64 48.03 -13.90
N VAL A 891 28.13 47.06 -13.14
CA VAL A 891 27.32 46.24 -12.24
C VAL A 891 27.73 46.56 -10.81
N THR A 892 26.76 46.91 -9.97
CA THR A 892 26.98 47.09 -8.53
C THR A 892 26.16 46.07 -7.77
N ILE A 893 26.82 45.28 -6.92
CA ILE A 893 26.21 44.23 -6.10
C ILE A 893 26.37 44.62 -4.63
N VAL A 894 25.28 44.66 -3.87
CA VAL A 894 25.32 44.89 -2.42
C VAL A 894 24.83 43.63 -1.72
N PHE A 895 25.67 43.02 -0.88
CA PHE A 895 25.32 41.79 -0.18
C PHE A 895 26.00 41.70 1.20
N SER A 896 25.49 40.82 2.06
CA SER A 896 26.15 40.36 3.29
C SER A 896 26.15 38.84 3.30
N SER A 897 27.29 38.23 3.65
CA SER A 897 27.44 36.77 3.71
C SER A 897 28.45 36.35 4.77
N THR A 898 28.22 35.19 5.40
CA THR A 898 29.21 34.51 6.26
C THR A 898 29.83 33.30 5.57
N GLN A 899 29.43 33.00 4.34
CA GLN A 899 29.93 31.86 3.57
C GLN A 899 31.24 32.23 2.87
N GLN A 900 32.25 31.38 3.01
CA GLN A 900 33.59 31.64 2.46
C GLN A 900 33.68 31.35 0.96
N ASN A 901 32.81 30.48 0.42
CA ASN A 901 32.81 30.10 -0.98
C ASN A 901 31.38 30.15 -1.54
N GLY A 902 31.23 30.55 -2.80
CA GLY A 902 29.93 30.63 -3.46
C GLY A 902 29.99 31.41 -4.77
N VAL A 903 28.92 31.39 -5.56
CA VAL A 903 28.82 32.18 -6.80
C VAL A 903 27.91 33.37 -6.55
N LEU A 904 28.38 34.58 -6.86
CA LEU A 904 27.58 35.81 -6.75
C LEU A 904 26.94 36.18 -8.09
N MET A 905 27.65 35.97 -9.20
CA MET A 905 27.17 36.27 -10.53
C MET A 905 27.90 35.42 -11.55
N TYR A 906 27.18 34.88 -12.53
CA TYR A 906 27.75 34.14 -13.63
C TYR A 906 27.00 34.48 -14.91
N ASP A 907 27.73 34.81 -15.97
CA ASP A 907 27.20 35.09 -17.31
C ASP A 907 28.16 34.52 -18.35
N GLY A 908 27.74 33.54 -19.15
CA GLY A 908 28.59 32.95 -20.19
C GLY A 908 28.27 31.52 -20.62
N ASN A 909 28.73 31.18 -21.83
CA ASN A 909 28.68 29.82 -22.42
C ASN A 909 30.10 29.36 -22.83
N ASN A 910 30.63 29.84 -23.97
CA ASN A 910 32.01 29.57 -24.42
C ASN A 910 33.02 30.59 -23.87
N GLU A 911 32.60 31.85 -23.74
CA GLU A 911 33.26 32.94 -23.00
C GLU A 911 32.41 33.26 -21.76
N HIS A 912 33.02 33.79 -20.68
CA HIS A 912 32.33 33.95 -19.40
C HIS A 912 32.84 35.08 -18.50
N LEU A 913 31.92 35.63 -17.72
CA LEU A 913 32.17 36.41 -16.51
C LEU A 913 31.63 35.64 -15.30
N ALA A 914 32.53 35.17 -14.46
CA ALA A 914 32.19 34.60 -13.16
C ALA A 914 32.67 35.52 -12.04
N VAL A 915 31.78 35.83 -11.10
CA VAL A 915 32.08 36.57 -9.86
C VAL A 915 31.72 35.64 -8.71
N GLU A 916 32.72 35.25 -7.96
CA GLU A 916 32.64 34.20 -6.95
C GLU A 916 33.14 34.73 -5.60
N LEU A 917 32.60 34.18 -4.52
CA LEU A 917 33.27 34.14 -3.23
C LEU A 917 34.26 32.98 -3.25
N PHE A 918 35.53 33.27 -2.98
CA PHE A 918 36.58 32.28 -2.88
C PHE A 918 37.45 32.57 -1.65
N ASN A 919 37.45 31.65 -0.68
CA ASN A 919 38.12 31.80 0.61
C ASN A 919 37.82 33.15 1.30
N GLY A 920 36.57 33.60 1.21
CA GLY A 920 36.05 34.82 1.84
C GLY A 920 36.37 36.13 1.11
N ARG A 921 36.93 36.08 -0.10
CA ARG A 921 37.20 37.22 -0.98
C ARG A 921 36.38 37.13 -2.26
N ILE A 922 36.24 38.24 -2.98
CA ILE A 922 35.68 38.21 -4.34
C ILE A 922 36.78 37.72 -5.29
N ARG A 923 36.46 36.71 -6.09
CA ARG A 923 37.24 36.26 -7.24
C ARG A 923 36.44 36.54 -8.50
N VAL A 924 37.06 37.19 -9.48
CA VAL A 924 36.46 37.40 -10.80
C VAL A 924 37.25 36.63 -11.83
N SER A 925 36.56 35.89 -12.68
CA SER A 925 37.05 35.26 -13.90
C SER A 925 36.41 36.00 -15.08
N TYR A 926 37.22 36.62 -15.94
CA TYR A 926 36.75 37.34 -17.11
C TYR A 926 37.45 36.78 -18.36
N ASP A 927 36.68 36.10 -19.19
CA ASP A 927 37.12 35.45 -20.42
C ASP A 927 36.41 36.09 -21.61
N VAL A 928 37.19 36.66 -22.53
CA VAL A 928 36.71 37.19 -23.83
C VAL A 928 37.40 36.47 -25.00
N GLY A 929 37.66 35.17 -24.81
CA GLY A 929 38.34 34.30 -25.77
C GLY A 929 39.86 34.31 -25.62
N ASN A 930 40.36 34.37 -24.38
CA ASN A 930 41.78 34.29 -24.04
C ASN A 930 42.12 33.04 -23.23
N TYR A 931 43.31 32.47 -23.46
CA TYR A 931 43.83 31.35 -22.68
C TYR A 931 45.28 31.62 -22.25
N PRO A 932 45.61 31.59 -20.94
CA PRO A 932 44.73 31.29 -19.80
C PRO A 932 43.74 32.43 -19.48
N VAL A 933 42.61 32.07 -18.86
CA VAL A 933 41.56 33.03 -18.46
C VAL A 933 42.09 34.02 -17.42
N SER A 934 41.73 35.30 -17.58
CA SER A 934 42.17 36.35 -16.68
C SER A 934 41.38 36.30 -15.38
N THR A 935 42.06 36.11 -14.26
CA THR A 935 41.45 36.06 -12.93
C THR A 935 41.99 37.14 -12.01
N MET A 936 41.13 37.68 -11.14
CA MET A 936 41.52 38.68 -10.14
C MET A 936 40.77 38.49 -8.82
N TYR A 937 41.33 39.01 -7.74
CA TYR A 937 40.80 38.88 -6.39
C TYR A 937 40.67 40.23 -5.68
N SER A 938 39.64 40.43 -4.86
CA SER A 938 39.51 41.62 -4.00
C SER A 938 40.57 41.68 -2.90
N PHE A 939 40.91 42.89 -2.46
CA PHE A 939 41.79 43.11 -1.30
C PHE A 939 41.04 42.90 0.02
N GLU A 940 39.74 43.17 0.02
CA GLU A 940 38.85 43.11 1.15
C GLU A 940 38.32 41.67 1.31
N MET A 941 38.19 41.24 2.56
CA MET A 941 37.42 40.04 2.93
C MET A 941 35.96 40.45 3.04
N VAL A 942 35.07 39.74 2.36
CA VAL A 942 33.65 40.07 2.23
C VAL A 942 32.73 39.04 2.88
N ALA A 943 33.30 37.96 3.43
CA ALA A 943 32.59 36.90 4.15
C ALA A 943 32.59 37.10 5.67
N ASP A 944 32.39 38.34 6.15
CA ASP A 944 32.43 38.70 7.57
C ASP A 944 31.03 38.95 8.19
N GLY A 945 29.97 38.75 7.40
CA GLY A 945 28.57 38.99 7.81
C GLY A 945 28.13 40.46 7.77
N LYS A 946 28.98 41.40 7.35
CA LYS A 946 28.60 42.80 7.12
C LYS A 946 28.19 43.04 5.68
N TYR A 947 27.52 44.16 5.44
CA TYR A 947 27.15 44.57 4.10
C TYR A 947 28.36 45.14 3.36
N HIS A 948 28.62 44.60 2.18
CA HIS A 948 29.66 45.04 1.26
C HIS A 948 29.04 45.46 -0.07
N MET A 949 29.61 46.49 -0.69
CA MET A 949 29.26 46.97 -2.02
C MET A 949 30.38 46.64 -3.01
N VAL A 950 30.10 45.78 -3.98
CA VAL A 950 31.03 45.36 -5.02
C VAL A 950 30.65 46.05 -6.34
N GLU A 951 31.55 46.85 -6.87
CA GLU A 951 31.43 47.55 -8.15
C GLU A 951 32.31 46.86 -9.20
N LEU A 952 31.68 46.46 -10.29
CA LEU A 952 32.27 45.75 -11.41
C LEU A 952 32.08 46.59 -12.68
N LEU A 953 33.19 47.00 -13.30
CA LEU A 953 33.17 47.85 -14.47
C LEU A 953 33.95 47.18 -15.60
N ALA A 954 33.24 46.75 -16.64
CA ALA A 954 33.83 46.24 -17.87
C ALA A 954 33.72 47.30 -18.98
N ILE A 955 34.86 47.71 -19.52
CA ILE A 955 34.97 48.64 -20.66
C ILE A 955 35.84 47.96 -21.70
N LYS A 956 35.21 47.46 -22.78
CA LYS A 956 35.87 46.62 -23.78
C LYS A 956 36.64 45.46 -23.10
N LYS A 957 37.94 45.33 -23.38
CA LYS A 957 38.84 44.30 -22.81
C LYS A 957 39.31 44.60 -21.38
N ASN A 958 39.00 45.77 -20.83
CA ASN A 958 39.41 46.15 -19.48
C ASN A 958 38.29 45.85 -18.48
N PHE A 959 38.60 45.10 -17.43
CA PHE A 959 37.67 44.82 -16.35
C PHE A 959 38.21 45.32 -15.03
N THR A 960 37.40 46.07 -14.28
CA THR A 960 37.75 46.67 -12.98
C THR A 960 36.82 46.19 -11.88
N LEU A 961 37.38 45.80 -10.73
CA LEU A 961 36.68 45.43 -9.50
C LEU A 961 37.06 46.41 -8.39
N ARG A 962 36.05 46.91 -7.68
CA ARG A 962 36.20 47.72 -6.46
C ARG A 962 35.22 47.23 -5.40
N VAL A 963 35.65 47.15 -4.14
CA VAL A 963 34.80 46.77 -3.01
C VAL A 963 34.78 47.91 -1.99
N ASP A 964 33.61 48.27 -1.47
CA ASP A 964 33.36 49.30 -0.45
C ASP A 964 34.01 50.67 -0.74
N ARG A 965 34.09 51.04 -2.02
CA ARG A 965 34.79 52.26 -2.50
C ARG A 965 36.28 52.29 -2.13
N GLY A 966 36.87 51.12 -1.87
CA GLY A 966 38.29 50.91 -1.60
C GLY A 966 39.16 50.93 -2.87
N LEU A 967 40.29 50.24 -2.81
CA LEU A 967 41.26 50.19 -3.91
C LEU A 967 40.72 49.35 -5.08
N ALA A 968 40.66 49.94 -6.27
CA ALA A 968 40.23 49.24 -7.48
C ALA A 968 41.37 48.37 -8.05
N ARG A 969 41.04 47.15 -8.50
CA ARG A 969 41.91 46.33 -9.35
C ARG A 969 41.36 46.27 -10.75
N SER A 970 42.23 46.40 -11.74
CA SER A 970 41.87 46.28 -13.15
C SER A 970 42.74 45.23 -13.85
N ILE A 971 42.16 44.54 -14.82
CA ILE A 971 42.83 43.60 -15.71
C ILE A 971 42.50 43.97 -17.15
N ILE A 972 43.51 43.95 -18.03
CA ILE A 972 43.32 44.13 -19.48
C ILE A 972 43.49 42.76 -20.12
N ASN A 973 42.45 42.30 -20.81
CA ASN A 973 42.39 40.98 -21.42
C ASN A 973 42.91 41.02 -22.87
N GLU A 974 43.64 40.00 -23.32
CA GLU A 974 44.19 39.89 -24.68
C GLU A 974 43.32 39.05 -25.65
N GLY A 975 42.11 38.66 -25.21
CA GLY A 975 41.22 37.78 -25.97
C GLY A 975 40.81 38.31 -27.33
N SER A 976 40.37 37.39 -28.19
CA SER A 976 39.99 37.68 -29.58
C SER A 976 38.77 38.58 -29.71
N LYS A 977 37.93 38.68 -28.67
CA LYS A 977 36.74 39.55 -28.62
C LYS A 977 37.00 40.81 -27.80
N ASP A 978 36.33 41.90 -28.17
CA ASP A 978 36.40 43.18 -27.44
C ASP A 978 35.48 43.21 -26.21
N PHE A 979 34.51 42.30 -26.08
CA PHE A 979 33.54 42.19 -24.98
C PHE A 979 32.97 40.75 -24.92
N LEU A 980 32.21 40.42 -23.84
CA LEU A 980 31.55 39.11 -23.63
C LEU A 980 30.45 38.82 -24.65
#